data_AF-F5J186-F1
#
_entry.id   AF-F5J186-F1
#
_cell.length_a   1.000
_cell.length_b   1.000
_cell.length_c   1.000
_cell.angle_alpha   90.00
_cell.angle_beta   90.00
_cell.angle_gamma   90.00
#
_symmetry.space_group_name_H-M   'P 1'
#
loop_
_entity.id
_entity.type
_entity.pdbx_description
1 polymer ?
#
loop_
_entity_poly.entity_id
_entity_poly.type
_entity_poly.pdbx_seq_one_letter_code
_entity_poly.pdbx_strand_id
1 'polypeptide(L)'
;MDIKLKNGETLDFKPDFKLSLTLNNPMLTEQGSMSLPVVLPESNRRKLGFPDRLDHAYKIKQVFNAMIGAGSYQKPALLRTTSHNKGTIGAFYLNESEMYAKMKDVDLSQAFNIIRPASDFHVAGTFAEPLDMVIKYMELVMVDNIKEDFHLFPVATDYYTETVHTGFGDKEYTFYQVLNEQMSGQNRNDNLTDIDLNGEEYYMLAGRNARQYNEGGSLVDVPKGYGITPFLKQSYVLHRIFEYFGYRLEESIFDTDPEFQKMVLVNNTADAIVRGELNYAQLVPSGTIKDYLDSVRTDYGCEFFISPDHKYVEVKFWNDLIKNKKFIPLDSKATGKETPNLAEPKLLKLTGNRSVEYTDVNFDTQEKFEKNYGQLQYAKDTIYQGRPDYPAGYYLIQSLGDIYERYPYVNDSGNTVRGWRYHSKYLFDSYEEKTDTDYEDKASKRDYIASISAFVHYTGTLVGVNIPGEYHRMLFIGNRRHLNTFVKKLHTDENGNQTVADEKEDTVSCPIMTAFYRGQTSPAGRPRPVIYGNIMMYDDQGEPFEGGFNLIFGGENGLYNKFWKLYADVIRHSFLQVEIPLKFDIRDILTFRFDNIYIYKGQPLIPEKLEFEIEKDNKIKVISALFRTIRLYLDG
;
A
#
# COMPACT_ATOMS: atom_id res chain seq x y z
N MET A 1 15.67 23.50 34.66
CA MET A 1 15.54 23.14 33.24
C MET A 1 16.84 23.49 32.55
N ASP A 2 17.46 22.48 31.95
CA ASP A 2 18.70 22.59 31.19
C ASP A 2 18.48 21.98 29.81
N ILE A 3 18.82 22.71 28.75
CA ILE A 3 18.80 22.17 27.38
C ILE A 3 20.24 22.07 26.90
N LYS A 4 20.70 20.84 26.62
CA LYS A 4 22.08 20.57 26.22
C LYS A 4 22.15 20.18 24.76
N LEU A 5 23.05 20.78 24.01
CA LEU A 5 23.39 20.36 22.66
C LEU A 5 24.22 19.08 22.69
N LYS A 6 24.21 18.30 21.60
CA LYS A 6 24.98 17.04 21.49
C LYS A 6 26.49 17.23 21.65
N ASN A 7 27.01 18.43 21.40
CA ASN A 7 28.42 18.78 21.64
C ASN A 7 28.75 19.04 23.13
N GLY A 8 27.78 18.87 24.04
CA GLY A 8 27.93 19.07 25.48
C GLY A 8 27.64 20.50 25.95
N GLU A 9 27.42 21.45 25.05
CA GLU A 9 27.15 22.84 25.42
C GLU A 9 25.70 23.03 25.91
N THR A 10 25.52 23.63 27.07
CA THR A 10 24.20 24.02 27.59
C THR A 10 23.75 25.33 26.97
N LEU A 11 22.53 25.40 26.47
CA LEU A 11 21.92 26.65 25.98
C LEU A 11 21.54 27.55 27.16
N ASP A 12 21.81 28.85 27.02
CA ASP A 12 21.40 29.86 27.98
C ASP A 12 19.99 30.34 27.66
N PHE A 13 19.22 30.67 28.70
CA PHE A 13 17.88 31.23 28.57
C PHE A 13 17.72 32.45 29.47
N LYS A 14 16.71 33.27 29.22
CA LYS A 14 16.37 34.39 30.12
C LYS A 14 15.89 33.84 31.49
N PRO A 15 16.03 34.61 32.59
CA PRO A 15 15.72 34.13 33.95
C PRO A 15 14.31 33.55 34.15
N ASP A 16 13.32 34.07 33.42
CA ASP A 16 11.90 33.68 33.49
C ASP A 16 11.45 32.86 32.27
N PHE A 17 12.39 32.25 31.56
CA PHE A 17 12.09 31.46 30.37
C PHE A 17 11.24 30.24 30.73
N LYS A 18 10.19 30.03 29.93
CA LYS A 18 9.35 28.85 29.96
C LYS A 18 9.40 28.19 28.60
N LEU A 19 9.48 26.86 28.59
CA LEU A 19 9.40 26.09 27.36
C LEU A 19 7.99 25.51 27.24
N SER A 20 7.20 26.03 26.30
CA SER A 20 5.90 25.47 25.95
C SER A 20 6.06 24.39 24.89
N LEU A 21 5.62 23.17 25.20
CA LEU A 21 5.63 22.03 24.30
C LEU A 21 4.20 21.64 23.93
N THR A 22 4.00 21.33 22.66
CA THR A 22 2.76 20.80 22.10
C THR A 22 3.03 19.37 21.64
N LEU A 23 2.37 18.41 22.29
CA LEU A 23 2.33 17.03 21.87
C LEU A 23 1.03 16.77 21.11
N ASN A 24 1.14 16.09 19.98
CA ASN A 24 0.03 15.83 19.07
C ASN A 24 -0.20 14.33 18.91
N ASN A 25 -1.46 13.93 18.75
CA ASN A 25 -1.79 12.54 18.42
C ASN A 25 -1.51 12.27 16.93
N PRO A 26 -0.60 11.33 16.59
CA PRO A 26 -0.33 10.97 15.20
C PRO A 26 -1.56 10.51 14.42
N MET A 27 -2.55 9.90 15.09
CA MET A 27 -3.80 9.45 14.44
C MET A 27 -4.68 10.61 13.94
N LEU A 28 -4.53 11.81 14.52
CA LEU A 28 -5.44 12.93 14.30
C LEU A 28 -4.79 14.10 13.55
N THR A 29 -3.46 14.12 13.46
CA THR A 29 -2.75 15.20 12.78
C THR A 29 -1.40 14.74 12.24
N GLU A 30 -1.04 15.26 11.06
CA GLU A 30 0.28 15.07 10.46
C GLU A 30 1.35 15.95 11.13
N GLN A 31 0.94 16.92 11.95
CA GLN A 31 1.86 17.82 12.62
C GLN A 31 2.53 17.10 13.80
N GLY A 32 3.81 16.78 13.65
CA GLY A 32 4.61 16.25 14.75
C GLY A 32 4.71 17.20 15.95
N SER A 33 5.05 16.65 17.12
CA SER A 33 5.21 17.41 18.36
C SER A 33 6.38 18.39 18.29
N MET A 34 6.18 19.60 18.82
CA MET A 34 7.21 20.63 18.87
C MET A 34 6.95 21.67 19.97
N SER A 35 7.93 22.52 20.22
CA SER A 35 7.77 23.70 21.06
C SER A 35 7.13 24.85 20.29
N LEU A 36 6.50 25.76 21.02
CA LEU A 36 6.27 27.10 20.49
C LEU A 36 7.61 27.78 20.14
N PRO A 37 7.63 28.78 19.24
CA PRO A 37 8.86 29.50 18.90
C PRO A 37 9.54 30.08 20.15
N VAL A 38 10.83 29.79 20.29
CA VAL A 38 11.69 30.26 21.38
C VAL A 38 12.65 31.33 20.88
N VAL A 39 12.96 32.30 21.74
CA VAL A 39 13.98 33.32 21.50
C VAL A 39 15.18 33.05 22.40
N LEU A 40 16.26 32.55 21.80
CA LEU A 40 17.52 32.28 22.47
C LEU A 40 18.33 33.59 22.59
N PRO A 41 18.83 33.95 23.79
CA PRO A 41 19.62 35.15 23.99
C PRO A 41 20.95 35.11 23.23
N GLU A 42 21.54 36.29 23.01
CA GLU A 42 22.79 36.49 22.27
C GLU A 42 23.98 35.73 22.86
N SER A 43 23.96 35.38 24.15
CA SER A 43 24.99 34.54 24.77
C SER A 43 25.14 33.17 24.11
N ASN A 44 24.11 32.68 23.41
CA ASN A 44 24.17 31.43 22.64
C ASN A 44 24.81 31.58 21.26
N ARG A 45 25.17 32.80 20.83
CA ARG A 45 25.69 33.08 19.49
C ARG A 45 26.83 32.15 19.08
N ARG A 46 27.82 31.93 19.96
CA ARG A 46 28.94 31.01 19.72
C ARG A 46 28.48 29.55 19.59
N LYS A 47 27.59 29.11 20.49
CA LYS A 47 27.08 27.73 20.57
C LYS A 47 26.28 27.34 19.32
N LEU A 48 25.61 28.33 18.72
CA LEU A 48 24.83 28.19 17.49
C LEU A 48 25.65 28.50 16.22
N GLY A 49 26.98 28.62 16.34
CA GLY A 49 27.87 28.80 15.19
C GLY A 49 27.76 30.17 14.53
N PHE A 50 27.53 31.24 15.29
CA PHE A 50 27.48 32.64 14.80
C PHE A 50 26.48 32.84 13.64
N PRO A 51 25.17 32.62 13.88
CA PRO A 51 24.14 32.64 12.84
C PRO A 51 23.92 34.02 12.20
N ASP A 52 24.43 35.08 12.81
CA ASP A 52 24.36 36.48 12.36
C ASP A 52 25.47 36.86 11.36
N ARG A 53 26.56 36.08 11.34
CA ARG A 53 27.67 36.32 10.42
C ARG A 53 27.25 35.86 9.03
N LEU A 54 27.38 36.74 8.04
CA LEU A 54 27.13 36.42 6.63
C LEU A 54 28.41 35.97 5.91
N ASP A 55 29.58 36.20 6.51
CA ASP A 55 30.89 35.91 5.96
C ASP A 55 31.38 34.47 6.22
N HIS A 56 30.48 33.50 6.17
CA HIS A 56 30.84 32.08 6.36
C HIS A 56 31.41 31.47 5.09
N ALA A 57 32.49 30.69 5.25
CA ALA A 57 33.02 29.86 4.17
C ALA A 57 32.13 28.64 3.84
N TYR A 58 31.23 28.26 4.75
CA TYR A 58 30.33 27.11 4.64
C TYR A 58 28.87 27.52 4.89
N LYS A 59 27.93 26.67 4.49
CA LYS A 59 26.50 26.90 4.75
C LYS A 59 26.23 27.03 6.26
N ILE A 60 25.52 28.08 6.66
CA ILE A 60 25.15 28.32 8.06
C ILE A 60 24.35 27.12 8.58
N LYS A 61 24.80 26.53 9.68
CA LYS A 61 24.13 25.41 10.33
C LYS A 61 22.87 25.90 11.04
N GLN A 62 21.71 25.38 10.65
CA GLN A 62 20.41 25.78 11.19
C GLN A 62 19.75 24.71 12.07
N VAL A 63 20.34 23.51 12.14
CA VAL A 63 19.76 22.36 12.85
C VAL A 63 20.76 21.80 13.84
N PHE A 64 20.32 21.64 15.09
CA PHE A 64 21.15 21.20 16.20
C PHE A 64 20.43 20.11 17.01
N ASN A 65 21.13 19.01 17.29
CA ASN A 65 20.66 17.99 18.22
C ASN A 65 20.73 18.51 19.66
N ALA A 66 19.63 18.40 20.39
CA ALA A 66 19.49 18.85 21.75
C ALA A 66 18.82 17.78 22.65
N MET A 67 19.04 17.89 23.95
CA MET A 67 18.34 17.14 24.99
C MET A 67 17.64 18.15 25.90
N ILE A 68 16.31 18.07 25.97
CA ILE A 68 15.48 18.87 26.87
C ILE A 68 15.47 18.17 28.22
N GLY A 69 16.09 18.79 29.23
CA GLY A 69 16.17 18.26 30.58
C GLY A 69 15.42 19.13 31.59
N ALA A 70 14.45 18.54 32.30
CA ALA A 70 13.75 19.16 33.41
C ALA A 70 13.42 18.11 34.49
N GLY A 71 14.34 17.94 35.46
CA GLY A 71 14.22 16.89 36.46
C GLY A 71 14.24 15.51 35.80
N SER A 72 13.22 14.69 36.06
CA SER A 72 13.05 13.37 35.43
C SER A 72 12.49 13.44 34.00
N TYR A 73 12.04 14.60 33.52
CA TYR A 73 11.69 14.78 32.11
C TYR A 73 12.97 14.96 31.31
N GLN A 74 13.34 13.96 30.52
CA GLN A 74 14.48 13.99 29.62
C GLN A 74 13.97 13.55 28.25
N LYS A 75 13.96 14.46 27.28
CA LYS A 75 13.51 14.16 25.92
C LYS A 75 14.50 14.67 24.87
N PRO A 76 14.94 13.81 23.95
CA PRO A 76 15.76 14.25 22.84
C PRO A 76 14.90 15.08 21.87
N ALA A 77 15.51 16.10 21.29
CA ALA A 77 14.86 17.03 20.37
C ALA A 77 15.85 17.63 19.36
N LEU A 78 15.32 18.17 18.27
CA LEU A 78 16.05 19.00 17.32
C LEU A 78 15.70 20.47 17.48
N LEU A 79 16.70 21.31 17.76
CA LEU A 79 16.56 22.76 17.62
C LEU A 79 16.76 23.14 16.15
N ARG A 80 15.72 23.72 15.54
CA ARG A 80 15.84 24.37 14.23
C ARG A 80 15.72 25.89 14.39
N THR A 81 16.78 26.59 14.01
CA THR A 81 16.85 28.07 14.06
C THR A 81 16.39 28.66 12.74
N THR A 82 15.54 29.69 12.80
CA THR A 82 14.93 30.31 11.62
C THR A 82 15.51 31.68 11.29
N SER A 83 15.79 32.50 12.30
CA SER A 83 16.32 33.85 12.11
C SER A 83 17.15 34.32 13.30
N HIS A 84 17.92 35.38 13.09
CA HIS A 84 18.70 36.02 14.13
C HIS A 84 18.56 37.54 14.07
N ASN A 85 18.18 38.15 15.20
CA ASN A 85 18.19 39.60 15.42
C ASN A 85 18.22 39.88 16.93
N LYS A 86 19.38 40.29 17.48
CA LYS A 86 19.59 40.50 18.92
C LYS A 86 19.16 39.28 19.77
N GLY A 87 19.39 38.09 19.23
CA GLY A 87 18.86 36.82 19.71
C GLY A 87 18.50 35.91 18.54
N THR A 88 18.55 34.58 18.75
CA THR A 88 18.21 33.59 17.73
C THR A 88 16.81 33.04 17.95
N ILE A 89 15.96 33.11 16.93
CA ILE A 89 14.63 32.52 16.95
C ILE A 89 14.73 31.07 16.45
N GLY A 90 14.06 30.15 17.13
CA GLY A 90 13.98 28.75 16.69
C GLY A 90 12.82 28.01 17.35
N ALA A 91 12.70 26.72 17.06
CA ALA A 91 11.77 25.82 17.72
C ALA A 91 12.43 24.47 17.96
N PHE A 92 12.01 23.78 19.03
CA PHE A 92 12.42 22.43 19.34
C PHE A 92 11.41 21.43 18.78
N TYR A 93 11.83 20.56 17.89
CA TYR A 93 11.02 19.48 17.36
C TYR A 93 11.37 18.21 18.12
N LEU A 94 10.37 17.49 18.63
CA LEU A 94 10.63 16.19 19.27
C LEU A 94 11.05 15.17 18.19
N ASN A 95 11.77 14.12 18.62
CA ASN A 95 12.45 13.23 17.69
C ASN A 95 11.52 12.48 16.71
N GLU A 96 10.29 12.18 17.09
CA GLU A 96 9.30 11.56 16.18
C GLU A 96 9.02 12.47 14.97
N SER A 97 8.99 13.79 15.17
CA SER A 97 8.79 14.79 14.12
C SER A 97 9.93 14.82 13.11
N GLU A 98 11.17 14.53 13.55
CA GLU A 98 12.31 14.40 12.64
C GLU A 98 12.17 13.17 11.74
N MET A 99 11.71 12.06 12.29
CA MET A 99 11.53 10.83 11.52
C MET A 99 10.46 11.02 10.44
N TYR A 100 9.32 11.63 10.79
CA TYR A 100 8.30 12.00 9.79
C TYR A 100 8.87 12.93 8.70
N ALA A 101 9.73 13.89 9.07
CA ALA A 101 10.38 14.76 8.11
C ALA A 101 11.38 14.01 7.20
N LYS A 102 12.15 13.06 7.74
CA LYS A 102 13.09 12.23 6.96
C LYS A 102 12.37 11.31 5.98
N MET A 103 11.24 10.72 6.37
CA MET A 103 10.46 9.82 5.53
C MET A 103 9.87 10.50 4.29
N LYS A 104 9.65 11.82 4.36
CA LYS A 104 9.02 12.59 3.29
C LYS A 104 9.87 12.64 2.01
N ASP A 105 11.19 12.72 2.14
CA ASP A 105 12.10 13.04 1.02
C ASP A 105 12.91 11.81 0.55
N VAL A 106 12.65 10.62 1.09
CA VAL A 106 13.38 9.39 0.77
C VAL A 106 12.58 8.53 -0.19
N ASP A 107 13.16 8.22 -1.36
CA ASP A 107 12.60 7.28 -2.31
C ASP A 107 12.52 5.88 -1.71
N LEU A 108 11.43 5.16 -1.99
CA LEU A 108 11.21 3.82 -1.46
C LEU A 108 12.36 2.88 -1.82
N SER A 109 12.86 2.93 -3.05
CA SER A 109 13.96 2.11 -3.56
C SER A 109 15.25 2.22 -2.74
N GLN A 110 15.50 3.36 -2.07
CA GLN A 110 16.70 3.56 -1.25
C GLN A 110 16.74 2.64 -0.02
N ALA A 111 15.57 2.32 0.56
CA ALA A 111 15.48 1.36 1.67
C ALA A 111 15.76 -0.09 1.22
N PHE A 112 15.67 -0.36 -0.08
CA PHE A 112 15.77 -1.70 -0.67
C PHE A 112 17.00 -1.89 -1.55
N ASN A 113 18.07 -1.11 -1.35
CA ASN A 113 19.34 -1.27 -2.08
C ASN A 113 20.11 -2.53 -1.62
N ILE A 114 19.47 -3.69 -1.82
CA ILE A 114 19.91 -5.03 -1.45
C ILE A 114 19.98 -5.83 -2.75
N ILE A 115 21.16 -6.35 -3.04
CA ILE A 115 21.40 -7.23 -4.18
C ILE A 115 21.68 -8.62 -3.62
N ARG A 116 20.80 -9.57 -3.92
CA ARG A 116 20.99 -10.99 -3.62
C ARG A 116 21.68 -11.66 -4.81
N PRO A 117 22.92 -12.13 -4.68
CA PRO A 117 23.59 -12.89 -5.73
C PRO A 117 22.96 -14.28 -5.92
N ALA A 118 23.26 -14.93 -7.06
CA ALA A 118 22.80 -16.30 -7.35
C ALA A 118 23.03 -17.30 -6.20
N SER A 119 24.12 -17.13 -5.43
CA SER A 119 24.48 -17.99 -4.30
C SER A 119 23.44 -18.03 -3.18
N ASP A 120 22.58 -17.02 -3.10
CA ASP A 120 21.52 -16.93 -2.08
C ASP A 120 20.29 -17.79 -2.45
N PHE A 121 20.23 -18.33 -3.68
CA PHE A 121 19.08 -19.06 -4.22
C PHE A 121 19.41 -20.55 -4.39
N HIS A 122 19.79 -21.20 -3.29
CA HIS A 122 20.26 -22.58 -3.35
C HIS A 122 19.12 -23.59 -3.58
N VAL A 123 19.27 -24.42 -4.61
CA VAL A 123 18.42 -25.60 -4.86
C VAL A 123 19.33 -26.81 -5.04
N ALA A 124 18.95 -27.95 -4.47
CA ALA A 124 19.66 -29.20 -4.68
C ALA A 124 19.56 -29.65 -6.15
N GLY A 125 20.69 -29.93 -6.80
CA GLY A 125 20.72 -30.37 -8.19
C GLY A 125 21.99 -29.95 -8.93
N THR A 126 22.13 -30.41 -10.17
CA THR A 126 23.16 -29.92 -11.10
C THR A 126 22.49 -28.96 -12.08
N PHE A 127 23.01 -27.74 -12.17
CA PHE A 127 22.49 -26.68 -13.02
C PHE A 127 23.57 -26.26 -14.03
N ALA A 128 23.15 -25.98 -15.27
CA ALA A 128 24.08 -25.57 -16.32
C ALA A 128 24.63 -24.17 -16.05
N GLU A 129 23.78 -23.25 -15.59
CA GLU A 129 24.13 -21.87 -15.27
C GLU A 129 23.56 -21.46 -13.91
N PRO A 130 24.17 -20.47 -13.22
CA PRO A 130 23.60 -19.92 -11.98
C PRO A 130 22.15 -19.43 -12.15
N LEU A 131 21.82 -18.85 -13.32
CA LEU A 131 20.47 -18.40 -13.63
C LEU A 131 19.44 -19.54 -13.66
N ASP A 132 19.80 -20.76 -14.09
CA ASP A 132 18.89 -21.91 -14.02
C ASP A 132 18.49 -22.25 -12.57
N MET A 133 19.45 -22.13 -11.66
CA MET A 133 19.21 -22.38 -10.24
C MET A 133 18.28 -21.31 -9.66
N VAL A 134 18.51 -20.04 -9.99
CA VAL A 134 17.62 -18.94 -9.59
C VAL A 134 16.21 -19.16 -10.13
N ILE A 135 16.06 -19.53 -11.41
CA ILE A 135 14.73 -19.79 -12.00
C ILE A 135 14.03 -20.95 -11.30
N LYS A 136 14.72 -22.07 -11.04
CA LYS A 136 14.15 -23.20 -10.28
C LYS A 136 13.78 -22.79 -8.86
N TYR A 137 14.58 -21.94 -8.20
CA TYR A 137 14.25 -21.40 -6.88
C TYR A 137 12.96 -20.57 -6.92
N MET A 138 12.81 -19.68 -7.92
CA MET A 138 11.60 -18.88 -8.12
C MET A 138 10.37 -19.75 -8.36
N GLU A 139 10.50 -20.82 -9.15
CA GLU A 139 9.43 -21.80 -9.34
C GLU A 139 9.03 -22.47 -8.02
N LEU A 140 9.99 -22.89 -7.18
CA LEU A 140 9.71 -23.52 -5.88
C LEU A 140 9.10 -22.55 -4.86
N VAL A 141 9.38 -21.25 -4.96
CA VAL A 141 8.67 -20.21 -4.20
C VAL A 141 7.25 -20.02 -4.73
N MET A 142 7.07 -20.03 -6.06
CA MET A 142 5.76 -19.90 -6.71
C MET A 142 4.78 -21.00 -6.24
N VAL A 143 5.26 -22.23 -6.08
CA VAL A 143 4.47 -23.37 -5.58
C VAL A 143 4.56 -23.58 -4.07
N ASP A 144 5.08 -22.60 -3.34
CA ASP A 144 5.08 -22.55 -1.88
C ASP A 144 5.90 -23.65 -1.16
N ASN A 145 6.77 -24.37 -1.88
CA ASN A 145 7.74 -25.29 -1.26
C ASN A 145 8.83 -24.54 -0.49
N ILE A 146 9.21 -23.35 -0.98
CA ILE A 146 10.20 -22.47 -0.34
C ILE A 146 9.48 -21.22 0.14
N LYS A 147 9.62 -20.92 1.44
CA LYS A 147 9.08 -19.70 2.06
C LYS A 147 10.11 -18.58 1.97
N GLU A 148 9.71 -17.49 1.30
CA GLU A 148 10.53 -16.29 1.11
C GLU A 148 9.80 -15.03 1.54
N ASP A 149 10.50 -13.89 1.48
CA ASP A 149 9.92 -12.55 1.68
C ASP A 149 9.11 -12.04 0.48
N PHE A 150 8.91 -12.87 -0.55
CA PHE A 150 8.09 -12.60 -1.74
C PHE A 150 7.24 -13.80 -2.16
N HIS A 151 6.30 -13.54 -3.09
CA HIS A 151 5.57 -14.55 -3.85
C HIS A 151 5.69 -14.31 -5.36
N LEU A 152 5.35 -15.32 -6.15
CA LEU A 152 5.24 -15.24 -7.61
C LEU A 152 3.87 -15.74 -8.04
N PHE A 153 3.26 -15.03 -8.98
CA PHE A 153 2.06 -15.46 -9.69
C PHE A 153 1.91 -14.66 -10.99
N PRO A 154 1.19 -15.18 -12.00
CA PRO A 154 1.01 -14.51 -13.28
C PRO A 154 0.25 -13.19 -13.17
N VAL A 155 0.72 -12.16 -13.87
CA VAL A 155 0.04 -10.86 -14.03
C VAL A 155 0.16 -10.38 -15.48
N ALA A 156 -0.88 -9.72 -15.98
CA ALA A 156 -0.88 -9.15 -17.32
C ALA A 156 -0.21 -7.78 -17.34
N THR A 157 0.53 -7.56 -18.41
CA THR A 157 1.23 -6.31 -18.71
C THR A 157 1.19 -6.08 -20.21
N ASP A 158 1.17 -4.82 -20.66
CA ASP A 158 1.06 -4.46 -22.08
C ASP A 158 -0.08 -5.21 -22.81
N TYR A 159 -0.42 -4.78 -24.03
CA TYR A 159 -1.25 -5.58 -24.91
C TYR A 159 -1.09 -5.12 -26.35
N TYR A 160 -1.51 -5.99 -27.27
CA TYR A 160 -1.69 -5.64 -28.67
C TYR A 160 -2.96 -6.29 -29.21
N THR A 161 -3.54 -5.67 -30.22
CA THR A 161 -4.71 -6.20 -30.90
C THR A 161 -4.30 -6.74 -32.27
N GLU A 162 -4.82 -7.91 -32.62
CA GLU A 162 -4.61 -8.53 -33.93
C GLU A 162 -5.93 -9.04 -34.49
N THR A 163 -6.14 -8.83 -35.79
CA THR A 163 -7.29 -9.39 -36.51
C THR A 163 -6.99 -10.84 -36.89
N VAL A 164 -7.75 -11.77 -36.32
CA VAL A 164 -7.68 -13.18 -36.65
C VAL A 164 -8.78 -13.51 -37.64
N HIS A 165 -8.38 -14.01 -38.81
CA HIS A 165 -9.29 -14.53 -39.82
C HIS A 165 -9.78 -15.92 -39.41
N THR A 166 -11.04 -16.02 -39.00
CA THR A 166 -11.67 -17.30 -38.63
C THR A 166 -12.63 -17.77 -39.72
N GLY A 167 -13.02 -19.05 -39.71
CA GLY A 167 -14.07 -19.57 -40.59
C GLY A 167 -15.45 -18.91 -40.42
N PHE A 168 -15.61 -18.05 -39.41
CA PHE A 168 -16.82 -17.29 -39.11
C PHE A 168 -16.65 -15.78 -39.39
N GLY A 169 -15.58 -15.38 -40.08
CA GLY A 169 -15.23 -14.01 -40.38
C GLY A 169 -14.05 -13.47 -39.55
N ASP A 170 -13.71 -12.21 -39.82
CA ASP A 170 -12.60 -11.50 -39.18
C ASP A 170 -13.03 -11.06 -37.78
N LYS A 171 -12.20 -11.37 -36.78
CA LYS A 171 -12.41 -10.93 -35.40
C LYS A 171 -11.12 -10.35 -34.84
N GLU A 172 -11.22 -9.19 -34.21
CA GLU A 172 -10.12 -8.62 -33.45
C GLU A 172 -10.00 -9.31 -32.09
N TYR A 173 -8.78 -9.67 -31.73
CA TYR A 173 -8.42 -10.25 -30.44
C TYR A 173 -7.32 -9.42 -29.79
N THR A 174 -7.46 -9.20 -28.49
CA THR A 174 -6.44 -8.53 -27.67
C THR A 174 -5.60 -9.59 -26.97
N PHE A 175 -4.29 -9.53 -27.19
CA PHE A 175 -3.29 -10.40 -26.58
C PHE A 175 -2.47 -9.61 -25.56
N TYR A 176 -2.19 -10.24 -24.42
CA TYR A 176 -1.48 -9.61 -23.31
C TYR A 176 -0.12 -10.24 -23.14
N GLN A 177 0.86 -9.43 -22.74
CA GLN A 177 2.12 -9.95 -22.24
C GLN A 177 1.96 -10.32 -20.77
N VAL A 178 2.72 -11.31 -20.29
CA VAL A 178 2.52 -11.87 -18.96
C VAL A 178 3.84 -11.98 -18.22
N LEU A 179 3.89 -11.36 -17.05
CA LEU A 179 4.95 -11.61 -16.07
C LEU A 179 4.59 -12.82 -15.22
N ASN A 180 5.59 -13.60 -14.84
CA ASN A 180 5.48 -14.89 -14.17
C ASN A 180 4.54 -15.85 -14.90
N GLU A 181 4.57 -15.80 -16.23
CA GLU A 181 3.77 -16.68 -17.08
C GLU A 181 4.11 -18.14 -16.78
N GLN A 182 3.09 -18.95 -16.48
CA GLN A 182 3.21 -20.39 -16.39
C GLN A 182 3.12 -20.98 -17.79
N MET A 183 4.04 -21.89 -18.12
CA MET A 183 4.00 -22.63 -19.39
C MET A 183 2.64 -23.32 -19.55
N SER A 184 2.10 -23.28 -20.76
CA SER A 184 0.84 -23.93 -21.08
C SER A 184 0.89 -24.65 -22.43
N GLY A 185 0.06 -25.68 -22.58
CA GLY A 185 0.01 -26.51 -23.79
C GLY A 185 -1.15 -27.49 -23.74
N GLN A 186 -1.73 -27.77 -24.92
CA GLN A 186 -2.88 -28.67 -25.05
C GLN A 186 -2.51 -30.16 -24.90
N ASN A 187 -1.24 -30.54 -25.08
CA ASN A 187 -0.79 -31.94 -25.06
C ASN A 187 -0.04 -32.29 -23.76
N ARG A 188 -0.34 -33.45 -23.17
CA ARG A 188 0.31 -33.96 -21.95
C ARG A 188 1.82 -34.28 -22.10
N ASN A 189 2.36 -34.27 -23.33
CA ASN A 189 3.73 -34.70 -23.65
C ASN A 189 4.71 -33.55 -23.87
N ASP A 190 4.27 -32.30 -23.73
CA ASP A 190 5.16 -31.16 -23.83
C ASP A 190 5.91 -31.05 -22.48
N ASN A 191 7.24 -30.92 -22.50
CA ASN A 191 8.09 -30.72 -21.31
C ASN A 191 7.83 -29.34 -20.66
N LEU A 192 6.60 -29.12 -20.18
CA LEU A 192 6.07 -27.86 -19.64
C LEU A 192 5.99 -27.87 -18.11
N THR A 193 6.10 -29.05 -17.53
CA THR A 193 5.95 -29.28 -16.10
C THR A 193 7.24 -29.80 -15.49
N ASP A 194 7.40 -29.53 -14.20
CA ASP A 194 8.41 -30.13 -13.35
C ASP A 194 7.75 -30.64 -12.07
N ILE A 195 8.51 -31.38 -11.27
CA ILE A 195 8.06 -31.93 -10.00
C ILE A 195 8.59 -31.05 -8.86
N ASP A 196 7.70 -30.75 -7.93
CA ASP A 196 7.95 -29.94 -6.74
C ASP A 196 8.66 -30.77 -5.64
N LEU A 197 8.95 -30.18 -4.48
CA LEU A 197 9.63 -30.92 -3.40
C LEU A 197 8.74 -31.98 -2.70
N ASN A 198 7.43 -31.93 -2.93
CA ASN A 198 6.45 -32.86 -2.38
C ASN A 198 6.09 -34.00 -3.35
N GLY A 199 6.60 -33.98 -4.58
CA GLY A 199 6.28 -34.95 -5.62
C GLY A 199 5.08 -34.57 -6.49
N GLU A 200 4.57 -33.35 -6.38
CA GLU A 200 3.45 -32.85 -7.17
C GLU A 200 3.94 -32.16 -8.46
N GLU A 201 3.23 -32.37 -9.57
CA GLU A 201 3.52 -31.69 -10.83
C GLU A 201 3.05 -30.24 -10.80
N TYR A 202 3.88 -29.33 -11.32
CA TYR A 202 3.53 -27.93 -11.54
C TYR A 202 3.99 -27.42 -12.90
N TYR A 203 3.34 -26.38 -13.43
CA TYR A 203 3.79 -25.71 -14.66
C TYR A 203 5.02 -24.85 -14.40
N MET A 204 6.09 -25.09 -15.16
CA MET A 204 7.30 -24.27 -15.11
C MET A 204 7.03 -22.83 -15.56
N LEU A 205 7.92 -21.91 -15.19
CA LEU A 205 7.82 -20.52 -15.65
C LEU A 205 8.28 -20.41 -17.11
N ALA A 206 7.49 -19.78 -17.98
CA ALA A 206 7.81 -19.63 -19.40
C ALA A 206 9.13 -18.89 -19.65
N GLY A 207 9.50 -17.94 -18.77
CA GLY A 207 10.79 -17.25 -18.78
C GLY A 207 12.01 -18.14 -18.50
N ARG A 208 11.83 -19.44 -18.23
CA ARG A 208 12.91 -20.43 -18.15
C ARG A 208 13.68 -20.57 -19.46
N ASN A 209 13.03 -20.30 -20.58
CA ASN A 209 13.62 -20.34 -21.90
C ASN A 209 13.76 -18.92 -22.47
N ALA A 210 14.74 -18.72 -23.35
CA ALA A 210 14.72 -17.57 -24.25
C ALA A 210 13.49 -17.68 -25.16
N ARG A 211 12.83 -16.55 -25.44
CA ARG A 211 11.56 -16.52 -26.18
C ARG A 211 11.42 -15.25 -27.01
N GLN A 212 10.37 -15.20 -27.82
CA GLN A 212 10.02 -14.02 -28.60
C GLN A 212 8.70 -13.44 -28.10
N TYR A 213 8.60 -12.12 -28.13
CA TYR A 213 7.38 -11.39 -27.83
C TYR A 213 7.04 -10.41 -28.95
N ASN A 214 5.75 -10.21 -29.17
CA ASN A 214 5.28 -9.17 -30.07
C ASN A 214 5.30 -7.81 -29.36
N GLU A 215 6.09 -6.89 -29.88
CA GLU A 215 6.18 -5.50 -29.46
C GLU A 215 5.83 -4.59 -30.65
N GLY A 216 4.61 -4.03 -30.66
CA GLY A 216 4.18 -3.11 -31.70
C GLY A 216 4.15 -3.71 -33.12
N GLY A 217 3.84 -5.01 -33.25
CA GLY A 217 3.77 -5.73 -34.52
C GLY A 217 5.10 -6.36 -34.96
N SER A 218 6.16 -6.25 -34.17
CA SER A 218 7.46 -6.88 -34.43
C SER A 218 7.79 -7.94 -33.37
N LEU A 219 8.36 -9.06 -33.79
CA LEU A 219 8.86 -10.08 -32.86
C LEU A 219 10.23 -9.65 -32.31
N VAL A 220 10.35 -9.63 -30.98
CA VAL A 220 11.56 -9.25 -30.25
C VAL A 220 12.05 -10.44 -29.44
N ASP A 221 13.30 -10.84 -29.65
CA ASP A 221 13.98 -11.86 -28.85
C ASP A 221 14.28 -11.35 -27.44
N VAL A 222 13.86 -12.10 -26.43
CA VAL A 222 14.15 -11.83 -25.02
C VAL A 222 14.95 -12.98 -24.40
N PRO A 223 15.89 -12.67 -23.49
CA PRO A 223 16.76 -13.67 -22.91
C PRO A 223 16.02 -14.56 -21.90
N LYS A 224 16.67 -15.65 -21.52
CA LYS A 224 16.29 -16.47 -20.37
C LYS A 224 16.21 -15.62 -19.09
N GLY A 225 15.28 -15.94 -18.22
CA GLY A 225 14.93 -15.17 -17.01
C GLY A 225 14.00 -13.98 -17.28
N TYR A 226 13.80 -13.59 -18.55
CA TYR A 226 12.91 -12.49 -18.89
C TYR A 226 11.43 -12.84 -18.66
N GLY A 227 10.73 -11.95 -17.99
CA GLY A 227 9.35 -12.06 -17.56
C GLY A 227 9.19 -12.79 -16.22
N ILE A 228 10.27 -13.08 -15.48
CA ILE A 228 10.20 -13.62 -14.12
C ILE A 228 10.54 -12.51 -13.12
N THR A 229 9.58 -12.18 -12.24
CA THR A 229 9.74 -11.15 -11.22
C THR A 229 9.03 -11.52 -9.91
N PRO A 230 9.72 -11.48 -8.76
CA PRO A 230 9.09 -11.68 -7.47
C PRO A 230 8.34 -10.44 -6.96
N PHE A 231 7.28 -10.66 -6.19
CA PHE A 231 6.47 -9.62 -5.54
C PHE A 231 6.67 -9.65 -4.02
N LEU A 232 7.28 -8.61 -3.47
CA LEU A 232 7.62 -8.52 -2.05
C LEU A 232 6.36 -8.51 -1.17
N LYS A 233 6.39 -9.26 -0.08
CA LYS A 233 5.32 -9.27 0.93
C LYS A 233 5.19 -7.89 1.57
N GLN A 234 3.96 -7.44 1.78
CA GLN A 234 3.71 -6.14 2.41
C GLN A 234 4.33 -6.05 3.81
N SER A 235 4.21 -7.11 4.63
CA SER A 235 4.83 -7.15 5.96
C SER A 235 6.34 -6.91 5.89
N TYR A 236 7.03 -7.63 5.00
CA TYR A 236 8.47 -7.46 4.79
C TYR A 236 8.81 -6.02 4.39
N VAL A 237 8.06 -5.43 3.46
CA VAL A 237 8.28 -4.04 3.03
C VAL A 237 8.16 -3.06 4.20
N LEU A 238 7.14 -3.22 5.04
CA LEU A 238 6.95 -2.39 6.23
C LEU A 238 8.12 -2.53 7.21
N HIS A 239 8.52 -3.75 7.57
CA HIS A 239 9.66 -3.99 8.46
C HIS A 239 10.93 -3.34 7.92
N ARG A 240 11.19 -3.51 6.63
CA ARG A 240 12.40 -3.02 5.97
C ARG A 240 12.48 -1.49 5.96
N ILE A 241 11.37 -0.81 5.72
CA ILE A 241 11.29 0.67 5.78
C ILE A 241 11.73 1.17 7.16
N PHE A 242 11.20 0.61 8.25
CA PHE A 242 11.54 1.07 9.59
C PHE A 242 12.96 0.67 9.99
N GLU A 243 13.43 -0.52 9.56
CA GLU A 243 14.81 -0.97 9.77
C GLU A 243 15.81 -0.01 9.11
N TYR A 244 15.52 0.48 7.90
CA TYR A 244 16.35 1.48 7.21
C TYR A 244 16.57 2.75 8.06
N PHE A 245 15.55 3.18 8.82
CA PHE A 245 15.65 4.30 9.75
C PHE A 245 16.22 3.92 11.12
N GLY A 246 16.59 2.66 11.35
CA GLY A 246 17.16 2.15 12.59
C GLY A 246 16.13 1.81 13.67
N TYR A 247 14.90 1.49 13.27
CA TYR A 247 13.80 1.11 14.16
C TYR A 247 13.33 -0.32 13.87
N ARG A 248 12.88 -1.01 14.92
CA ARG A 248 12.19 -2.29 14.80
C ARG A 248 10.68 -2.07 14.72
N LEU A 249 10.01 -2.58 13.70
CA LEU A 249 8.55 -2.62 13.68
C LEU A 249 8.07 -3.76 14.58
N GLU A 250 7.14 -3.46 15.49
CA GLU A 250 6.47 -4.47 16.31
C GLU A 250 5.47 -5.26 15.47
N GLU A 251 5.25 -6.51 15.87
CA GLU A 251 4.31 -7.41 15.21
C GLU A 251 2.88 -6.84 15.19
N SER A 252 2.19 -7.00 14.08
CA SER A 252 0.86 -6.46 13.81
C SER A 252 -0.01 -7.46 13.02
N ILE A 253 -1.22 -7.05 12.63
CA ILE A 253 -2.07 -7.87 11.74
C ILE A 253 -1.38 -8.16 10.40
N PHE A 254 -0.46 -7.30 9.94
CA PHE A 254 0.28 -7.53 8.69
C PHE A 254 1.16 -8.78 8.77
N ASP A 255 1.57 -9.15 9.98
CA ASP A 255 2.48 -10.27 10.25
C ASP A 255 1.73 -11.54 10.66
N THR A 256 0.58 -11.39 11.33
CA THR A 256 -0.11 -12.48 12.03
C THR A 256 -1.35 -12.98 11.31
N ASP A 257 -2.04 -12.13 10.57
CA ASP A 257 -3.29 -12.49 9.90
C ASP A 257 -2.99 -13.30 8.62
N PRO A 258 -3.61 -14.48 8.44
CA PRO A 258 -3.33 -15.36 7.31
C PRO A 258 -3.56 -14.74 5.93
N GLU A 259 -4.49 -13.78 5.80
CA GLU A 259 -4.74 -13.11 4.53
C GLU A 259 -3.71 -12.01 4.27
N PHE A 260 -3.33 -11.27 5.31
CA PHE A 260 -2.26 -10.27 5.20
C PHE A 260 -0.89 -10.88 4.90
N GLN A 261 -0.58 -12.08 5.41
CA GLN A 261 0.66 -12.78 5.10
C GLN A 261 0.79 -13.15 3.60
N LYS A 262 -0.32 -13.24 2.87
CA LYS A 262 -0.37 -13.51 1.43
C LYS A 262 -0.31 -12.24 0.58
N MET A 263 -0.36 -11.06 1.21
CA MET A 263 -0.46 -9.79 0.51
C MET A 263 0.92 -9.31 0.07
N VAL A 264 1.02 -8.94 -1.21
CA VAL A 264 2.27 -8.52 -1.84
C VAL A 264 2.13 -7.17 -2.53
N LEU A 265 3.26 -6.50 -2.73
CA LEU A 265 3.39 -5.36 -3.63
C LEU A 265 3.73 -5.88 -5.03
N VAL A 266 2.83 -5.61 -5.97
CA VAL A 266 2.99 -6.05 -7.36
C VAL A 266 3.82 -5.02 -8.11
N ASN A 267 4.76 -5.48 -8.94
CA ASN A 267 5.61 -4.64 -9.78
C ASN A 267 5.58 -5.06 -11.25
N ASN A 268 5.89 -4.12 -12.14
CA ASN A 268 5.91 -4.31 -13.58
C ASN A 268 7.32 -4.52 -14.16
N THR A 269 8.32 -4.87 -13.33
CA THR A 269 9.69 -5.09 -13.79
C THR A 269 9.80 -6.42 -14.54
N ALA A 270 10.06 -6.37 -15.85
CA ALA A 270 10.08 -7.57 -16.68
C ALA A 270 11.38 -8.36 -16.61
N ASP A 271 12.48 -7.75 -16.20
CA ASP A 271 13.83 -8.28 -16.31
C ASP A 271 14.57 -8.36 -14.98
N ALA A 272 13.84 -8.62 -13.89
CA ALA A 272 14.35 -8.58 -12.52
C ALA A 272 15.50 -9.57 -12.24
N ILE A 273 15.50 -10.75 -12.88
CA ILE A 273 16.46 -11.83 -12.57
C ILE A 273 17.44 -12.15 -13.71
N VAL A 274 17.37 -11.47 -14.86
CA VAL A 274 18.11 -11.84 -16.09
C VAL A 274 19.64 -11.87 -15.90
N ARG A 275 20.15 -11.16 -14.89
CA ARG A 275 21.58 -11.11 -14.53
C ARG A 275 22.03 -12.25 -13.62
N GLY A 276 21.11 -13.12 -13.18
CA GLY A 276 21.39 -14.14 -12.17
C GLY A 276 21.52 -13.58 -10.75
N GLU A 277 21.09 -12.35 -10.52
CA GLU A 277 21.01 -11.70 -9.21
C GLU A 277 19.64 -11.02 -9.09
N LEU A 278 19.22 -10.71 -7.86
CA LEU A 278 17.95 -10.03 -7.58
C LEU A 278 18.20 -8.75 -6.79
N ASN A 279 17.88 -7.61 -7.40
CA ASN A 279 17.95 -6.30 -6.74
C ASN A 279 16.56 -5.89 -6.22
N TYR A 280 16.42 -5.80 -4.89
CA TYR A 280 15.14 -5.52 -4.25
C TYR A 280 14.63 -4.10 -4.55
N ALA A 281 15.52 -3.15 -4.84
CA ALA A 281 15.17 -1.79 -5.22
C ALA A 281 14.37 -1.75 -6.53
N GLN A 282 14.47 -2.79 -7.35
CA GLN A 282 13.74 -2.94 -8.62
C GLN A 282 12.35 -3.59 -8.45
N LEU A 283 12.04 -4.12 -7.26
CA LEU A 283 10.78 -4.83 -6.98
C LEU A 283 9.73 -3.95 -6.29
N VAL A 284 10.14 -2.77 -5.83
CA VAL A 284 9.27 -1.82 -5.13
C VAL A 284 8.69 -0.77 -6.10
N PRO A 285 7.51 -0.20 -5.78
CA PRO A 285 6.93 0.91 -6.52
C PRO A 285 7.85 2.12 -6.63
N SER A 286 7.64 2.91 -7.67
CA SER A 286 8.20 4.24 -7.81
C SER A 286 7.49 5.20 -6.84
N GLY A 287 8.25 6.01 -6.10
CA GLY A 287 7.69 7.00 -5.17
C GLY A 287 8.46 7.08 -3.85
N THR A 288 7.97 7.89 -2.93
CA THR A 288 8.61 8.08 -1.62
C THR A 288 8.12 7.04 -0.61
N ILE A 289 8.90 6.83 0.45
CA ILE A 289 8.47 6.05 1.61
C ILE A 289 7.18 6.63 2.21
N LYS A 290 7.03 7.97 2.23
CA LYS A 290 5.80 8.62 2.71
C LYS A 290 4.59 8.22 1.90
N ASP A 291 4.68 8.24 0.57
CA ASP A 291 3.54 7.89 -0.30
C ASP A 291 3.05 6.46 -0.02
N TYR A 292 3.98 5.52 0.16
CA TYR A 292 3.65 4.14 0.52
C TYR A 292 3.05 4.02 1.93
N LEU A 293 3.66 4.63 2.95
CA LEU A 293 3.09 4.56 4.30
C LEU A 293 1.71 5.23 4.37
N ASP A 294 1.48 6.30 3.61
CA ASP A 294 0.18 6.98 3.52
C ASP A 294 -0.89 6.14 2.83
N SER A 295 -0.51 5.33 1.82
CA SER A 295 -1.46 4.36 1.27
C SER A 295 -1.85 3.32 2.32
N VAL A 296 -0.90 2.82 3.12
CA VAL A 296 -1.18 1.87 4.20
C VAL A 296 -2.07 2.49 5.28
N ARG A 297 -1.78 3.72 5.71
CA ARG A 297 -2.63 4.47 6.66
C ARG A 297 -4.07 4.58 6.17
N THR A 298 -4.24 4.95 4.90
CA THR A 298 -5.55 5.20 4.27
C THR A 298 -6.31 3.90 4.01
N ASP A 299 -5.64 2.86 3.54
CA ASP A 299 -6.28 1.60 3.20
C ASP A 299 -6.76 0.84 4.44
N TYR A 300 -5.98 0.86 5.52
CA TYR A 300 -6.22 0.01 6.70
C TYR A 300 -6.59 0.78 7.97
N GLY A 301 -6.76 2.10 7.91
CA GLY A 301 -7.20 2.90 9.05
C GLY A 301 -6.26 2.80 10.24
N CYS A 302 -4.96 2.95 9.99
CA CYS A 302 -3.91 2.80 10.99
C CYS A 302 -2.92 3.97 11.01
N GLU A 303 -2.12 4.03 12.07
CA GLU A 303 -0.96 4.92 12.18
C GLU A 303 0.23 4.20 12.84
N PHE A 304 1.43 4.69 12.51
CA PHE A 304 2.72 4.22 13.01
C PHE A 304 3.18 5.09 14.18
N PHE A 305 3.05 4.54 15.39
CA PHE A 305 3.50 5.16 16.63
C PHE A 305 4.99 4.89 16.84
N ILE A 306 5.81 5.91 16.60
CA ILE A 306 7.25 5.82 16.74
C ILE A 306 7.65 6.02 18.20
N SER A 307 8.53 5.16 18.69
CA SER A 307 9.18 5.26 19.99
C SER A 307 10.66 5.59 19.82
N PRO A 308 11.06 6.88 19.81
CA PRO A 308 12.45 7.28 19.60
C PRO A 308 13.41 6.75 20.66
N ASP A 309 12.94 6.68 21.91
CA ASP A 309 13.75 6.29 23.07
C ASP A 309 14.09 4.79 23.04
N HIS A 310 13.15 3.96 22.58
CA HIS A 310 13.29 2.51 22.54
C HIS A 310 13.60 1.94 21.15
N LYS A 311 13.57 2.79 20.11
CA LYS A 311 13.82 2.44 18.71
C LYS A 311 12.90 1.34 18.17
N TYR A 312 11.61 1.41 18.52
CA TYR A 312 10.59 0.58 17.90
C TYR A 312 9.45 1.42 17.34
N VAL A 313 8.63 0.81 16.49
CA VAL A 313 7.40 1.37 15.94
C VAL A 313 6.26 0.41 16.19
N GLU A 314 5.12 0.91 16.67
CA GLU A 314 3.89 0.13 16.80
C GLU A 314 2.87 0.58 15.77
N VAL A 315 2.16 -0.36 15.14
CA VAL A 315 0.97 -0.03 14.32
C VAL A 315 -0.26 0.00 15.22
N LYS A 316 -1.04 1.07 15.15
CA LYS A 316 -2.32 1.20 15.87
C LYS A 316 -3.45 1.42 14.88
N PHE A 317 -4.56 0.71 15.07
CA PHE A 317 -5.73 0.77 14.19
C PHE A 317 -6.88 1.53 14.87
N TRP A 318 -7.64 2.29 14.10
CA TRP A 318 -8.84 2.98 14.58
C TRP A 318 -9.84 2.02 15.24
N ASN A 319 -10.11 0.89 14.59
CA ASN A 319 -11.03 -0.11 15.10
C ASN A 319 -10.60 -0.67 16.46
N ASP A 320 -9.30 -0.93 16.65
CA ASP A 320 -8.78 -1.47 17.91
C ASP A 320 -8.84 -0.41 19.02
N LEU A 321 -8.50 0.83 18.68
CA LEU A 321 -8.55 1.97 19.60
C LEU A 321 -9.98 2.20 20.09
N ILE A 322 -10.95 2.27 19.18
CA ILE A 322 -12.37 2.52 19.50
C ILE A 322 -13.00 1.34 20.27
N LYS A 323 -12.64 0.09 19.94
CA LYS A 323 -13.13 -1.09 20.66
C LYS A 323 -12.51 -1.26 22.04
N ASN A 324 -11.40 -0.59 22.33
CA ASN A 324 -10.68 -0.74 23.59
C ASN A 324 -11.51 -0.18 24.77
N LYS A 325 -11.92 -1.08 25.68
CA LYS A 325 -12.68 -0.73 26.89
C LYS A 325 -11.80 -0.53 28.14
N LYS A 326 -10.47 -0.55 27.99
CA LYS A 326 -9.54 -0.24 29.08
C LYS A 326 -9.37 1.26 29.18
N PHE A 327 -10.07 1.86 30.13
CA PHE A 327 -10.11 3.30 30.30
C PHE A 327 -9.16 3.80 31.38
N ILE A 328 -8.51 4.93 31.11
CA ILE A 328 -7.71 5.67 32.10
C ILE A 328 -8.56 6.83 32.66
N PRO A 329 -8.89 6.83 33.96
CA PRO A 329 -9.76 7.86 34.54
C PRO A 329 -9.06 9.22 34.65
N LEU A 330 -9.73 10.28 34.21
CA LEU A 330 -9.25 11.67 34.30
C LEU A 330 -9.91 12.47 35.42
N ASP A 331 -11.00 12.00 36.02
CA ASP A 331 -11.81 12.77 36.97
C ASP A 331 -10.99 13.32 38.15
N SER A 332 -10.02 12.53 38.65
CA SER A 332 -9.13 12.96 39.76
C SER A 332 -8.11 14.03 39.38
N LYS A 333 -7.86 14.24 38.08
CA LYS A 333 -6.89 15.19 37.54
C LYS A 333 -7.55 16.45 36.99
N ALA A 334 -8.87 16.44 36.79
CA ALA A 334 -9.63 17.58 36.31
C ALA A 334 -9.71 18.69 37.36
N THR A 335 -9.45 19.93 36.96
CA THR A 335 -9.47 21.10 37.85
C THR A 335 -10.59 22.09 37.53
N GLY A 336 -11.35 21.86 36.47
CA GLY A 336 -12.40 22.75 36.00
C GLY A 336 -13.44 22.03 35.15
N LYS A 337 -14.39 22.80 34.61
CA LYS A 337 -15.38 22.27 33.67
C LYS A 337 -14.76 22.12 32.28
N GLU A 338 -15.16 21.05 31.62
CA GLU A 338 -14.90 20.80 30.22
C GLU A 338 -15.54 21.87 29.33
N THR A 339 -14.86 22.20 28.23
CA THR A 339 -15.37 23.11 27.21
C THR A 339 -15.48 22.34 25.89
N PRO A 340 -16.70 21.97 25.45
CA PRO A 340 -16.89 21.32 24.17
C PRO A 340 -16.76 22.33 23.02
N ASN A 341 -16.12 21.90 21.94
CA ASN A 341 -16.13 22.59 20.66
C ASN A 341 -17.12 21.87 19.74
N LEU A 342 -18.22 22.57 19.44
CA LEU A 342 -19.33 22.04 18.67
C LEU A 342 -19.01 22.14 17.17
N ALA A 343 -18.16 21.23 16.69
CA ALA A 343 -17.98 21.02 15.26
C ALA A 343 -19.16 20.22 14.70
N GLU A 344 -19.53 20.49 13.46
CA GLU A 344 -20.55 19.71 12.77
C GLU A 344 -20.07 18.27 12.50
N PRO A 345 -20.98 17.29 12.52
CA PRO A 345 -20.70 15.93 12.08
C PRO A 345 -20.05 15.88 10.69
N LYS A 346 -19.12 14.95 10.52
CA LYS A 346 -18.51 14.66 9.22
C LYS A 346 -18.85 13.26 8.73
N LEU A 347 -18.84 13.09 7.42
CA LEU A 347 -18.85 11.78 6.78
C LEU A 347 -17.46 11.39 6.34
N LEU A 348 -17.16 10.10 6.31
CA LEU A 348 -15.90 9.61 5.78
C LEU A 348 -16.04 9.40 4.27
N LYS A 349 -15.06 9.87 3.50
CA LYS A 349 -14.94 9.57 2.08
C LYS A 349 -13.60 8.92 1.78
N LEU A 350 -13.65 7.68 1.32
CA LEU A 350 -12.48 6.89 0.93
C LEU A 350 -12.47 6.68 -0.57
N THR A 351 -11.40 7.09 -1.24
CA THR A 351 -11.24 6.94 -2.69
C THR A 351 -9.91 6.29 -3.06
N GLY A 352 -9.95 5.36 -4.02
CA GLY A 352 -8.75 4.73 -4.59
C GLY A 352 -8.21 5.47 -5.82
N ASN A 353 -6.91 5.32 -6.09
CA ASN A 353 -6.31 5.84 -7.32
C ASN A 353 -6.62 4.91 -8.51
N ARG A 354 -6.74 5.48 -9.72
CA ARG A 354 -7.16 4.78 -10.95
C ARG A 354 -6.26 5.14 -12.13
N SER A 355 -4.94 5.17 -11.91
CA SER A 355 -3.96 5.47 -12.97
C SER A 355 -3.63 4.27 -13.86
N VAL A 356 -3.96 3.06 -13.42
CA VAL A 356 -3.79 1.81 -14.19
C VAL A 356 -4.99 1.60 -15.11
N GLU A 357 -4.75 1.17 -16.35
CA GLU A 357 -5.84 0.89 -17.29
C GLU A 357 -6.81 -0.20 -16.79
N TYR A 358 -8.02 -0.21 -17.36
CA TYR A 358 -9.14 -1.08 -16.96
C TYR A 358 -9.70 -0.84 -15.56
N THR A 359 -9.29 0.24 -14.87
CA THR A 359 -9.79 0.57 -13.53
C THR A 359 -10.97 1.55 -13.51
N ASP A 360 -11.35 2.05 -14.69
CA ASP A 360 -12.52 2.91 -14.86
C ASP A 360 -13.82 2.18 -14.47
N VAL A 361 -14.71 2.92 -13.81
CA VAL A 361 -15.99 2.44 -13.33
C VAL A 361 -17.11 3.33 -13.86
N ASN A 362 -18.27 2.74 -14.16
CA ASN A 362 -19.45 3.52 -14.56
C ASN A 362 -20.04 4.32 -13.38
N PHE A 363 -19.78 3.87 -12.14
CA PHE A 363 -20.24 4.49 -10.90
C PHE A 363 -19.14 4.41 -9.85
N ASP A 364 -18.95 5.49 -9.10
CA ASP A 364 -17.91 5.54 -8.07
C ASP A 364 -18.26 4.67 -6.85
N THR A 365 -19.54 4.54 -6.49
CA THR A 365 -19.98 3.84 -5.28
C THR A 365 -21.06 2.81 -5.56
N GLN A 366 -21.12 1.77 -4.70
CA GLN A 366 -22.18 0.76 -4.78
C GLN A 366 -23.57 1.38 -4.56
N GLU A 367 -23.70 2.34 -3.64
CA GLU A 367 -24.98 3.02 -3.38
C GLU A 367 -25.53 3.72 -4.64
N LYS A 368 -24.67 4.42 -5.39
CA LYS A 368 -25.05 5.05 -6.66
C LYS A 368 -25.48 4.02 -7.70
N PHE A 369 -24.75 2.92 -7.79
CA PHE A 369 -25.09 1.83 -8.69
C PHE A 369 -26.47 1.26 -8.35
N GLU A 370 -26.71 0.94 -7.08
CA GLU A 370 -27.94 0.29 -6.62
C GLU A 370 -29.17 1.21 -6.70
N LYS A 371 -28.99 2.52 -6.55
CA LYS A 371 -30.05 3.51 -6.77
C LYS A 371 -30.54 3.52 -8.22
N ASN A 372 -29.67 3.23 -9.19
CA ASN A 372 -30.00 3.23 -10.61
C ASN A 372 -30.48 1.87 -11.12
N TYR A 373 -29.92 0.77 -10.60
CA TYR A 373 -30.11 -0.58 -11.15
C TYR A 373 -30.71 -1.60 -10.18
N GLY A 374 -30.98 -1.20 -8.94
CA GLY A 374 -31.38 -2.11 -7.87
C GLY A 374 -30.19 -2.84 -7.25
N GLN A 375 -30.47 -3.69 -6.26
CA GLN A 375 -29.45 -4.40 -5.49
C GLN A 375 -28.51 -5.22 -6.36
N LEU A 376 -27.20 -5.07 -6.14
CA LEU A 376 -26.19 -5.88 -6.81
C LEU A 376 -26.22 -7.31 -6.25
N GLN A 377 -26.39 -8.29 -7.13
CA GLN A 377 -26.39 -9.70 -6.75
C GLN A 377 -25.00 -10.32 -6.96
N TYR A 378 -24.76 -11.47 -6.35
CA TYR A 378 -23.49 -12.18 -6.48
C TYR A 378 -23.68 -13.44 -7.33
N ALA A 379 -22.76 -13.66 -8.26
CA ALA A 379 -22.73 -14.86 -9.08
C ALA A 379 -21.35 -15.52 -9.01
N LYS A 380 -21.39 -16.84 -8.82
CA LYS A 380 -20.21 -17.69 -8.92
C LYS A 380 -19.73 -17.75 -10.37
N ASP A 381 -18.42 -17.81 -10.53
CA ASP A 381 -17.83 -17.86 -11.84
C ASP A 381 -17.76 -19.30 -12.33
N THR A 382 -18.52 -19.58 -13.37
CA THR A 382 -18.69 -20.92 -13.96
C THR A 382 -18.42 -20.89 -15.46
N ILE A 383 -17.49 -20.03 -15.92
CA ILE A 383 -17.13 -19.84 -17.34
C ILE A 383 -16.99 -21.19 -18.11
N TYR A 384 -16.56 -22.26 -17.45
CA TYR A 384 -16.37 -23.59 -18.08
C TYR A 384 -17.52 -24.59 -17.93
N GLN A 385 -18.49 -24.36 -17.02
CA GLN A 385 -19.60 -25.29 -16.76
C GLN A 385 -20.97 -24.78 -17.25
N GLY A 386 -20.99 -23.61 -17.90
CA GLY A 386 -22.21 -22.88 -18.20
C GLY A 386 -22.73 -22.18 -16.95
N ARG A 387 -23.02 -20.88 -17.07
CA ARG A 387 -23.56 -20.12 -15.94
C ARG A 387 -24.93 -20.69 -15.57
N PRO A 388 -25.21 -20.93 -14.28
CA PRO A 388 -26.57 -21.19 -13.80
C PRO A 388 -27.56 -20.19 -14.41
N ASP A 389 -28.82 -20.59 -14.62
CA ASP A 389 -29.80 -19.65 -15.15
C ASP A 389 -30.23 -18.66 -14.05
N TYR A 390 -29.44 -17.60 -13.90
CA TYR A 390 -29.74 -16.50 -13.01
C TYR A 390 -30.90 -15.64 -13.57
N PRO A 391 -31.81 -15.16 -12.71
CA PRO A 391 -32.84 -14.17 -13.07
C PRO A 391 -32.25 -12.92 -13.70
N ALA A 392 -33.06 -12.16 -14.44
CA ALA A 392 -32.63 -10.87 -14.97
C ALA A 392 -32.24 -9.89 -13.84
N GLY A 393 -31.18 -9.12 -14.04
CA GLY A 393 -30.61 -8.23 -13.03
C GLY A 393 -29.11 -8.05 -13.20
N TYR A 394 -28.46 -7.42 -12.23
CA TYR A 394 -27.03 -7.16 -12.26
C TYR A 394 -26.30 -8.03 -11.26
N TYR A 395 -25.21 -8.66 -11.71
CA TYR A 395 -24.45 -9.60 -10.92
C TYR A 395 -22.96 -9.25 -10.92
N LEU A 396 -22.37 -9.22 -9.74
CA LEU A 396 -20.93 -9.29 -9.53
C LEU A 396 -20.46 -10.73 -9.75
N ILE A 397 -19.56 -10.91 -10.70
CA ILE A 397 -18.78 -12.13 -10.84
C ILE A 397 -17.66 -12.09 -9.80
N GLN A 398 -17.84 -12.85 -8.73
CA GLN A 398 -17.08 -12.74 -7.48
C GLN A 398 -15.56 -12.90 -7.67
N SER A 399 -15.13 -13.85 -8.50
CA SER A 399 -13.72 -14.11 -8.75
C SER A 399 -13.04 -13.08 -9.65
N LEU A 400 -13.81 -12.35 -10.46
CA LEU A 400 -13.31 -11.34 -11.41
C LEU A 400 -13.35 -9.92 -10.87
N GLY A 401 -14.30 -9.61 -10.00
CA GLY A 401 -14.61 -8.23 -9.68
C GLY A 401 -15.30 -7.49 -10.84
N ASP A 402 -16.05 -8.22 -11.69
CA ASP A 402 -16.76 -7.65 -12.84
C ASP A 402 -18.28 -7.68 -12.63
N ILE A 403 -18.95 -6.59 -12.98
CA ILE A 403 -20.42 -6.49 -12.97
C ILE A 403 -20.94 -6.77 -14.37
N TYR A 404 -21.87 -7.72 -14.48
CA TYR A 404 -22.59 -8.03 -15.70
C TYR A 404 -24.10 -7.83 -15.54
N GLU A 405 -24.72 -7.35 -16.61
CA GLU A 405 -26.16 -7.36 -16.79
C GLU A 405 -26.60 -8.74 -17.32
N ARG A 406 -27.54 -9.37 -16.62
CA ARG A 406 -28.32 -10.51 -17.09
C ARG A 406 -29.62 -9.98 -17.67
N TYR A 407 -29.77 -10.03 -18.99
CA TYR A 407 -30.93 -9.46 -19.68
C TYR A 407 -31.66 -10.50 -20.54
N PRO A 408 -33.00 -10.45 -20.64
CA PRO A 408 -33.75 -11.29 -21.57
C PRO A 408 -33.57 -10.80 -23.01
N TYR A 409 -33.46 -11.74 -23.96
CA TYR A 409 -33.52 -11.45 -25.39
C TYR A 409 -34.21 -12.58 -26.14
N VAL A 410 -34.76 -12.27 -27.32
CA VAL A 410 -35.38 -13.27 -28.20
C VAL A 410 -34.30 -13.76 -29.16
N ASN A 411 -34.02 -15.07 -29.15
CA ASN A 411 -33.07 -15.65 -30.10
C ASN A 411 -33.71 -15.85 -31.50
N ASP A 412 -32.90 -16.26 -32.47
CA ASP A 412 -33.34 -16.46 -33.86
C ASP A 412 -34.47 -17.49 -34.02
N SER A 413 -34.67 -18.35 -33.02
CA SER A 413 -35.76 -19.33 -32.97
C SER A 413 -37.05 -18.78 -32.35
N GLY A 414 -37.10 -17.50 -32.00
CA GLY A 414 -38.26 -16.86 -31.36
C GLY A 414 -38.40 -17.17 -29.87
N ASN A 415 -37.43 -17.85 -29.26
CA ASN A 415 -37.45 -18.19 -27.84
C ASN A 415 -36.85 -17.05 -27.01
N THR A 416 -37.56 -16.66 -25.94
CA THR A 416 -36.98 -15.78 -24.91
C THR A 416 -35.94 -16.56 -24.14
N VAL A 417 -34.68 -16.22 -24.41
CA VAL A 417 -33.52 -16.67 -23.65
C VAL A 417 -32.97 -15.48 -22.87
N ARG A 418 -31.88 -15.68 -22.15
CA ARG A 418 -31.22 -14.61 -21.42
C ARG A 418 -29.75 -14.57 -21.81
N GLY A 419 -29.20 -13.36 -21.94
CA GLY A 419 -27.80 -13.09 -22.26
C GLY A 419 -27.03 -12.53 -21.06
N TRP A 420 -25.73 -12.37 -21.25
CA TRP A 420 -24.85 -11.68 -20.31
C TRP A 420 -24.15 -10.55 -21.07
N ARG A 421 -24.16 -9.35 -20.51
CA ARG A 421 -23.46 -8.17 -21.06
C ARG A 421 -22.59 -7.57 -19.98
N TYR A 422 -21.32 -7.30 -20.30
CA TYR A 422 -20.43 -6.59 -19.38
C TYR A 422 -20.96 -5.20 -19.11
N HIS A 423 -20.92 -4.77 -17.85
CA HIS A 423 -21.38 -3.46 -17.43
C HIS A 423 -20.24 -2.58 -16.90
N SER A 424 -19.58 -2.99 -15.81
CA SER A 424 -18.56 -2.18 -15.12
C SER A 424 -17.64 -3.05 -14.27
N LYS A 425 -16.51 -2.52 -13.81
CA LYS A 425 -15.70 -3.12 -12.73
C LYS A 425 -16.33 -2.86 -11.36
N TYR A 426 -16.06 -3.74 -10.40
CA TYR A 426 -16.38 -3.62 -8.99
C TYR A 426 -15.20 -3.02 -8.22
N LEU A 427 -14.78 -1.83 -8.65
CA LEU A 427 -13.71 -1.03 -8.04
C LEU A 427 -14.32 0.22 -7.39
N PHE A 428 -15.30 0.00 -6.51
CA PHE A 428 -16.05 1.07 -5.87
C PHE A 428 -15.26 1.73 -4.74
N ASP A 429 -15.40 3.05 -4.67
CA ASP A 429 -15.05 3.88 -3.53
C ASP A 429 -16.12 3.78 -2.43
N SER A 430 -15.86 4.38 -1.27
CA SER A 430 -16.78 4.37 -0.13
C SER A 430 -17.07 5.79 0.37
N TYR A 431 -18.26 6.28 0.05
CA TYR A 431 -18.84 7.50 0.62
C TYR A 431 -20.35 7.53 0.34
N GLU A 432 -21.09 8.17 1.24
CA GLU A 432 -22.49 8.54 1.01
C GLU A 432 -22.54 9.91 0.33
N GLU A 433 -23.46 10.15 -0.60
CA GLU A 433 -23.65 11.49 -1.19
C GLU A 433 -24.65 12.33 -0.37
N LYS A 434 -24.16 13.40 0.26
CA LYS A 434 -24.97 14.43 0.90
C LYS A 434 -24.49 15.82 0.49
N THR A 435 -25.42 16.72 0.19
CA THR A 435 -25.10 18.09 -0.24
C THR A 435 -24.74 19.00 0.92
N ASP A 436 -25.25 18.69 2.11
CA ASP A 436 -25.21 19.59 3.28
C ASP A 436 -24.40 18.97 4.43
N THR A 437 -23.33 18.23 4.14
CA THR A 437 -22.48 17.61 5.18
C THR A 437 -21.02 17.61 4.75
N ASP A 438 -20.14 18.02 5.66
CA ASP A 438 -18.70 18.01 5.43
C ASP A 438 -18.14 16.59 5.38
N TYR A 439 -17.08 16.41 4.58
CA TYR A 439 -16.35 15.15 4.50
C TYR A 439 -14.99 15.24 5.18
N GLU A 440 -14.59 14.15 5.81
CA GLU A 440 -13.17 13.82 5.99
C GLU A 440 -12.73 12.98 4.79
N ASP A 441 -12.06 13.65 3.84
CA ASP A 441 -11.58 13.02 2.62
C ASP A 441 -10.25 12.31 2.87
N LYS A 442 -10.19 11.03 2.52
CA LYS A 442 -8.97 10.22 2.53
C LYS A 442 -8.82 9.51 1.19
N ALA A 443 -7.92 10.04 0.36
CA ALA A 443 -7.57 9.48 -0.93
C ALA A 443 -6.31 8.61 -0.81
N SER A 444 -6.42 7.33 -1.16
CA SER A 444 -5.28 6.42 -1.13
C SER A 444 -4.31 6.72 -2.25
N LYS A 445 -3.02 6.56 -1.97
CA LYS A 445 -1.94 6.56 -2.98
C LYS A 445 -1.81 5.22 -3.69
N ARG A 446 -2.49 4.17 -3.22
CA ARG A 446 -2.53 2.87 -3.89
C ARG A 446 -3.49 2.92 -5.08
N ASP A 447 -3.03 2.40 -6.20
CA ASP A 447 -3.84 2.18 -7.39
C ASP A 447 -4.69 0.92 -7.26
N TYR A 448 -5.95 1.05 -7.66
CA TYR A 448 -6.74 -0.12 -8.00
C TYR A 448 -6.10 -0.84 -9.20
N ILE A 449 -6.30 -2.16 -9.24
CA ILE A 449 -5.92 -3.01 -10.36
C ILE A 449 -7.11 -3.90 -10.67
N ALA A 450 -7.35 -4.16 -11.95
CA ALA A 450 -8.50 -4.94 -12.39
C ALA A 450 -8.06 -6.34 -12.81
N SER A 451 -8.90 -7.34 -12.54
CA SER A 451 -8.80 -8.61 -13.26
C SER A 451 -9.23 -8.41 -14.71
N ILE A 452 -8.49 -9.00 -15.63
CA ILE A 452 -8.83 -9.04 -17.05
C ILE A 452 -8.86 -10.49 -17.53
N SER A 453 -9.50 -10.67 -18.68
CA SER A 453 -9.43 -11.90 -19.46
C SER A 453 -8.26 -11.78 -20.43
N ALA A 454 -7.16 -12.48 -20.15
CA ALA A 454 -5.96 -12.42 -20.95
C ALA A 454 -5.87 -13.64 -21.87
N PHE A 455 -5.79 -13.38 -23.18
CA PHE A 455 -5.29 -14.35 -24.15
C PHE A 455 -3.78 -14.25 -24.19
N VAL A 456 -3.10 -15.33 -23.83
CA VAL A 456 -1.65 -15.32 -23.60
C VAL A 456 -0.87 -15.74 -24.85
N HIS A 457 -1.43 -16.61 -25.70
CA HIS A 457 -0.77 -17.11 -26.92
C HIS A 457 -1.76 -17.56 -28.01
N TYR A 458 -1.29 -17.58 -29.26
CA TYR A 458 -2.00 -18.14 -30.42
C TYR A 458 -1.41 -19.50 -30.79
N THR A 459 -1.98 -20.59 -30.29
CA THR A 459 -1.58 -21.95 -30.71
C THR A 459 -2.75 -22.93 -30.58
N GLY A 460 -3.56 -23.03 -31.64
CA GLY A 460 -4.55 -24.10 -31.75
C GLY A 460 -5.33 -24.07 -33.04
N THR A 461 -5.16 -25.11 -33.87
CA THR A 461 -6.02 -25.39 -35.04
C THR A 461 -7.01 -26.48 -34.63
N LEU A 462 -8.25 -26.10 -34.31
CA LEU A 462 -9.37 -27.03 -34.20
C LEU A 462 -10.22 -26.85 -35.46
N VAL A 463 -10.27 -27.89 -36.30
CA VAL A 463 -11.14 -27.95 -37.50
C VAL A 463 -10.87 -26.82 -38.51
N GLY A 464 -9.59 -26.53 -38.79
CA GLY A 464 -9.21 -25.52 -39.79
C GLY A 464 -9.52 -24.07 -39.41
N VAL A 465 -9.89 -23.81 -38.15
CA VAL A 465 -10.02 -22.47 -37.57
C VAL A 465 -8.99 -22.32 -36.47
N ASN A 466 -8.14 -21.30 -36.60
CA ASN A 466 -7.23 -20.93 -35.54
C ASN A 466 -7.98 -20.08 -34.51
N ILE A 467 -8.12 -20.59 -33.29
CA ILE A 467 -8.75 -19.88 -32.18
C ILE A 467 -7.62 -19.47 -31.22
N PRO A 468 -7.63 -18.23 -30.68
CA PRO A 468 -6.67 -17.83 -29.66
C PRO A 468 -6.65 -18.83 -28.50
N GLY A 469 -5.45 -19.09 -27.98
CA GLY A 469 -5.13 -20.08 -26.97
C GLY A 469 -5.69 -19.77 -25.58
N GLU A 470 -5.19 -20.52 -24.59
CA GLU A 470 -5.77 -20.66 -23.26
C GLU A 470 -6.18 -19.33 -22.59
N TYR A 471 -7.42 -19.29 -22.10
CA TYR A 471 -7.97 -18.19 -21.32
C TYR A 471 -7.36 -18.20 -19.91
N HIS A 472 -6.70 -17.10 -19.54
CA HIS A 472 -6.23 -16.88 -18.17
C HIS A 472 -6.86 -15.62 -17.59
N ARG A 473 -7.28 -15.71 -16.33
CA ARG A 473 -7.67 -14.53 -15.55
C ARG A 473 -6.46 -14.05 -14.79
N MET A 474 -6.15 -12.77 -14.92
CA MET A 474 -5.01 -12.18 -14.25
C MET A 474 -5.22 -10.70 -14.02
N LEU A 475 -4.49 -10.17 -13.04
CA LEU A 475 -4.50 -8.75 -12.74
C LEU A 475 -3.71 -8.02 -13.83
N PHE A 476 -4.28 -6.95 -14.38
CA PHE A 476 -3.55 -6.04 -15.25
C PHE A 476 -2.83 -4.99 -14.41
N ILE A 477 -1.53 -4.84 -14.61
CA ILE A 477 -0.66 -4.01 -13.76
C ILE A 477 0.06 -2.89 -14.53
N GLY A 478 -0.42 -2.59 -15.73
CA GLY A 478 0.16 -1.57 -16.61
C GLY A 478 1.29 -2.09 -17.50
N ASN A 479 2.05 -1.17 -18.07
CA ASN A 479 3.09 -1.50 -19.04
C ASN A 479 4.35 -2.05 -18.35
N ARG A 480 5.12 -2.90 -19.04
CA ARG A 480 6.37 -3.44 -18.50
C ARG A 480 7.43 -2.35 -18.38
N ARG A 481 8.22 -2.44 -17.32
CA ARG A 481 9.43 -1.64 -17.09
C ARG A 481 10.67 -2.52 -17.26
N HIS A 482 11.68 -2.01 -17.96
CA HIS A 482 12.96 -2.66 -18.20
C HIS A 482 14.08 -1.91 -17.47
N LEU A 483 14.78 -2.58 -16.56
CA LEU A 483 15.86 -1.99 -15.78
C LEU A 483 17.22 -2.66 -16.01
N ASN A 484 17.22 -3.86 -16.59
CA ASN A 484 18.40 -4.69 -16.78
C ASN A 484 18.64 -5.09 -18.24
N THR A 485 17.66 -4.87 -19.11
CA THR A 485 17.63 -5.13 -20.55
C THR A 485 17.21 -3.89 -21.32
N PHE A 486 17.50 -3.85 -22.62
CA PHE A 486 17.06 -2.79 -23.51
C PHE A 486 16.83 -3.36 -24.91
N VAL A 487 15.83 -2.84 -25.61
CA VAL A 487 15.48 -3.28 -26.96
C VAL A 487 16.36 -2.57 -27.98
N LYS A 488 17.14 -3.33 -28.75
CA LYS A 488 17.94 -2.78 -29.86
C LYS A 488 17.11 -2.76 -31.14
N LYS A 489 16.71 -1.56 -31.59
CA LYS A 489 16.12 -1.40 -32.93
C LYS A 489 17.23 -1.22 -33.96
N LEU A 490 17.33 -2.18 -34.88
CA LEU A 490 18.26 -2.13 -36.00
C LEU A 490 17.64 -1.32 -37.14
N HIS A 491 18.27 -0.21 -37.50
CA HIS A 491 17.97 0.55 -38.71
C HIS A 491 18.88 0.05 -39.83
N THR A 492 18.33 -0.29 -40.99
CA THR A 492 19.15 -0.65 -42.16
C THR A 492 19.23 0.57 -43.06
N ASP A 493 20.43 1.09 -43.32
CA ASP A 493 20.64 2.18 -44.25
C ASP A 493 20.41 1.74 -45.71
N GLU A 494 20.40 2.71 -46.63
CA GLU A 494 20.20 2.51 -48.07
C GLU A 494 21.26 1.58 -48.71
N ASN A 495 22.39 1.37 -48.02
CA ASN A 495 23.50 0.51 -48.44
C ASN A 495 23.49 -0.87 -47.76
N GLY A 496 22.47 -1.18 -46.94
CA GLY A 496 22.36 -2.44 -46.23
C GLY A 496 23.15 -2.52 -44.92
N ASN A 497 23.75 -1.43 -44.44
CA ASN A 497 24.42 -1.41 -43.14
C ASN A 497 23.41 -1.25 -42.02
N GLN A 498 23.54 -2.08 -40.98
CA GLN A 498 22.73 -1.97 -39.78
C GLN A 498 23.36 -0.96 -38.81
N THR A 499 22.59 0.06 -38.45
CA THR A 499 22.92 1.02 -37.38
C THR A 499 21.91 0.86 -36.25
N VAL A 500 22.34 1.09 -35.01
CA VAL A 500 21.47 1.02 -33.83
C VAL A 500 20.82 2.40 -33.67
N ALA A 501 19.48 2.45 -33.63
CA ALA A 501 18.76 3.69 -33.36
C ALA A 501 18.96 4.15 -31.91
N ASP A 502 18.89 5.47 -31.67
CA ASP A 502 19.18 6.09 -30.38
C ASP A 502 18.38 5.47 -29.22
N GLU A 503 19.09 5.31 -28.11
CA GLU A 503 18.61 4.81 -26.82
C GLU A 503 17.47 5.70 -26.30
N LYS A 504 16.28 5.13 -26.06
CA LYS A 504 15.27 5.78 -25.23
C LYS A 504 15.30 5.14 -23.86
N GLU A 505 15.53 5.97 -22.85
CA GLU A 505 15.37 5.61 -21.45
C GLU A 505 13.92 5.15 -21.22
N ASP A 506 13.74 3.99 -20.59
CA ASP A 506 12.40 3.47 -20.27
C ASP A 506 11.80 4.34 -19.15
N THR A 507 10.79 5.15 -19.51
CA THR A 507 10.13 6.08 -18.57
C THR A 507 8.94 5.45 -17.84
N VAL A 508 8.72 4.15 -17.99
CA VAL A 508 7.57 3.46 -17.37
C VAL A 508 7.74 3.43 -15.86
N SER A 509 6.79 4.04 -15.15
CA SER A 509 6.73 4.03 -13.68
C SER A 509 6.08 2.74 -13.16
N CYS A 510 6.37 2.37 -11.91
CA CYS A 510 5.68 1.30 -11.20
C CYS A 510 4.77 1.93 -10.13
N PRO A 511 3.43 1.94 -10.32
CA PRO A 511 2.50 2.45 -9.31
C PRO A 511 2.51 1.60 -8.03
N ILE A 512 1.95 2.15 -6.94
CA ILE A 512 1.74 1.39 -5.70
C ILE A 512 0.53 0.48 -5.90
N MET A 513 0.76 -0.82 -6.04
CA MET A 513 -0.29 -1.82 -6.26
C MET A 513 -0.12 -2.98 -5.28
N THR A 514 -1.23 -3.47 -4.73
CA THR A 514 -1.23 -4.64 -3.85
C THR A 514 -2.22 -5.69 -4.32
N ALA A 515 -1.87 -6.95 -4.08
CA ALA A 515 -2.68 -8.11 -4.41
C ALA A 515 -2.43 -9.25 -3.42
N PHE A 516 -3.33 -10.22 -3.38
CA PHE A 516 -3.13 -11.47 -2.66
C PHE A 516 -2.56 -12.54 -3.58
N TYR A 517 -1.54 -13.24 -3.11
CA TYR A 517 -1.20 -14.57 -3.60
C TYR A 517 -2.28 -15.58 -3.17
N ARG A 518 -2.84 -16.33 -4.11
CA ARG A 518 -3.92 -17.30 -3.84
C ARG A 518 -3.49 -18.76 -3.96
N GLY A 519 -2.23 -19.03 -4.28
CA GLY A 519 -1.71 -20.38 -4.40
C GLY A 519 -2.29 -21.13 -5.59
N GLN A 520 -2.27 -22.45 -5.50
CA GLN A 520 -2.73 -23.34 -6.56
C GLN A 520 -4.26 -23.40 -6.61
N THR A 521 -4.81 -23.28 -7.80
CA THR A 521 -6.17 -23.70 -8.10
C THR A 521 -6.18 -24.70 -9.25
N SER A 522 -7.20 -25.54 -9.34
CA SER A 522 -7.45 -26.43 -10.48
C SER A 522 -8.71 -25.97 -11.22
N PRO A 523 -8.63 -24.97 -12.12
CA PRO A 523 -9.79 -24.50 -12.84
C PRO A 523 -10.42 -25.63 -13.64
N ALA A 524 -11.75 -25.70 -13.64
CA ALA A 524 -12.49 -26.73 -14.38
C ALA A 524 -12.02 -26.79 -15.84
N GLY A 525 -11.57 -27.97 -16.29
CA GLY A 525 -11.10 -28.21 -17.66
C GLY A 525 -9.59 -28.12 -17.85
N ARG A 526 -8.81 -27.70 -16.84
CA ARG A 526 -7.34 -27.82 -16.89
C ARG A 526 -6.89 -29.16 -16.30
N PRO A 527 -5.93 -29.85 -16.93
CA PRO A 527 -5.43 -31.12 -16.43
C PRO A 527 -4.58 -30.98 -15.17
N ARG A 528 -4.13 -29.76 -14.82
CA ARG A 528 -3.17 -29.50 -13.74
C ARG A 528 -3.44 -28.17 -13.02
N PRO A 529 -3.01 -28.03 -11.75
CA PRO A 529 -3.17 -26.79 -11.00
C PRO A 529 -2.38 -25.62 -11.60
N VAL A 530 -2.89 -24.42 -11.45
CA VAL A 530 -2.25 -23.15 -11.83
C VAL A 530 -2.19 -22.22 -10.63
N ILE A 531 -1.11 -21.45 -10.52
CA ILE A 531 -0.93 -20.41 -9.52
C ILE A 531 -1.59 -19.11 -9.99
N TYR A 532 -2.21 -18.35 -9.08
CA TYR A 532 -2.80 -17.06 -9.40
C TYR A 532 -2.78 -16.09 -8.22
N GLY A 533 -3.02 -14.81 -8.52
CA GLY A 533 -3.28 -13.77 -7.53
C GLY A 533 -4.58 -13.03 -7.84
N ASN A 534 -5.13 -12.37 -6.82
CA ASN A 534 -6.37 -11.61 -6.93
C ASN A 534 -6.42 -10.46 -5.91
N ILE A 535 -7.26 -9.46 -6.15
CA ILE A 535 -7.63 -8.42 -5.18
C ILE A 535 -8.94 -8.73 -4.45
N MET A 536 -9.70 -9.71 -4.95
CA MET A 536 -10.96 -10.13 -4.36
C MET A 536 -10.74 -11.21 -3.30
N MET A 537 -11.71 -11.33 -2.39
CA MET A 537 -11.75 -12.34 -1.32
C MET A 537 -12.19 -13.73 -1.78
N TYR A 538 -12.34 -13.94 -3.08
CA TYR A 538 -12.92 -15.15 -3.63
C TYR A 538 -11.88 -15.97 -4.38
N ASP A 539 -12.04 -17.29 -4.33
CA ASP A 539 -11.29 -18.20 -5.18
C ASP A 539 -11.70 -18.09 -6.66
N ASP A 540 -11.11 -18.90 -7.53
CA ASP A 540 -11.42 -18.87 -8.96
C ASP A 540 -12.82 -19.40 -9.32
N GLN A 541 -13.47 -20.14 -8.40
CA GLN A 541 -14.85 -20.63 -8.48
C GLN A 541 -15.86 -19.63 -7.91
N GLY A 542 -15.39 -18.62 -7.17
CA GLY A 542 -16.22 -17.64 -6.49
C GLY A 542 -16.59 -18.01 -5.05
N GLU A 543 -15.93 -18.99 -4.44
CA GLU A 543 -16.09 -19.26 -3.01
C GLU A 543 -15.26 -18.27 -2.18
N PRO A 544 -15.80 -17.76 -1.07
CA PRO A 544 -15.07 -16.82 -0.22
C PRO A 544 -13.97 -17.53 0.59
N PHE A 545 -12.81 -16.90 0.70
CA PHE A 545 -11.79 -17.28 1.67
C PHE A 545 -12.24 -16.93 3.09
N GLU A 546 -11.95 -17.80 4.05
CA GLU A 546 -12.22 -17.53 5.47
C GLU A 546 -11.44 -16.29 5.95
N GLY A 547 -12.13 -15.33 6.56
CA GLY A 547 -11.53 -14.04 6.97
C GLY A 547 -11.13 -13.11 5.83
N GLY A 548 -11.39 -13.51 4.58
CA GLY A 548 -11.06 -12.77 3.37
C GLY A 548 -11.74 -11.41 3.28
N PHE A 549 -11.15 -10.52 2.48
CA PHE A 549 -11.67 -9.19 2.19
C PHE A 549 -11.19 -8.73 0.82
N ASN A 550 -11.88 -7.75 0.24
CA ASN A 550 -11.52 -7.19 -1.04
C ASN A 550 -10.59 -5.99 -0.85
N LEU A 551 -9.57 -5.84 -1.69
CA LEU A 551 -8.67 -4.67 -1.71
C LEU A 551 -9.29 -3.48 -2.46
N ILE A 552 -10.57 -3.21 -2.18
CA ILE A 552 -11.36 -2.06 -2.66
C ILE A 552 -12.04 -1.40 -1.46
N PHE A 553 -12.36 -0.11 -1.54
CA PHE A 553 -13.00 0.58 -0.41
C PHE A 553 -14.46 0.19 -0.23
N GLY A 554 -15.23 0.23 -1.31
CA GLY A 554 -16.66 -0.04 -1.33
C GLY A 554 -17.01 -1.53 -1.19
N GLY A 555 -18.30 -1.80 -0.97
CA GLY A 555 -18.81 -3.16 -0.87
C GLY A 555 -18.81 -3.76 0.53
N GLU A 556 -19.63 -4.81 0.71
CA GLU A 556 -19.84 -5.46 2.00
C GLU A 556 -18.54 -5.96 2.64
N ASN A 557 -17.64 -6.51 1.81
CA ASN A 557 -16.35 -7.04 2.23
C ASN A 557 -15.16 -6.14 1.85
N GLY A 558 -15.41 -4.86 1.59
CA GLY A 558 -14.38 -3.87 1.29
C GLY A 558 -13.63 -3.37 2.52
N LEU A 559 -12.56 -2.60 2.28
CA LEU A 559 -11.71 -2.00 3.29
C LEU A 559 -12.48 -1.07 4.24
N TYR A 560 -13.52 -0.38 3.76
CA TYR A 560 -14.35 0.47 4.62
C TYR A 560 -14.96 -0.33 5.78
N ASN A 561 -15.64 -1.43 5.46
CA ASN A 561 -16.32 -2.25 6.46
C ASN A 561 -15.32 -2.92 7.42
N LYS A 562 -14.14 -3.31 6.92
CA LYS A 562 -13.12 -3.99 7.74
C LYS A 562 -12.34 -3.04 8.66
N PHE A 563 -12.01 -1.83 8.21
CA PHE A 563 -11.07 -0.94 8.92
C PHE A 563 -11.63 0.41 9.37
N TRP A 564 -12.66 0.92 8.68
CA TRP A 564 -13.07 2.31 8.83
C TRP A 564 -14.47 2.50 9.42
N LYS A 565 -15.35 1.50 9.32
CA LYS A 565 -16.76 1.63 9.71
C LYS A 565 -16.95 2.21 11.12
N LEU A 566 -16.23 1.73 12.13
CA LEU A 566 -16.37 2.26 13.48
C LEU A 566 -15.88 3.69 13.61
N TYR A 567 -14.81 4.06 12.90
CA TYR A 567 -14.34 5.44 12.85
C TYR A 567 -15.38 6.34 12.16
N ALA A 568 -15.92 5.89 11.03
CA ALA A 568 -16.98 6.58 10.29
C ALA A 568 -18.22 6.84 11.18
N ASP A 569 -18.64 5.84 11.96
CA ASP A 569 -19.74 5.99 12.93
C ASP A 569 -19.37 7.01 14.03
N VAL A 570 -18.14 6.99 14.53
CA VAL A 570 -17.68 7.95 15.55
C VAL A 570 -17.67 9.39 15.02
N ILE A 571 -17.10 9.65 13.84
CA ILE A 571 -17.04 11.01 13.26
C ILE A 571 -18.42 11.56 12.91
N ARG A 572 -19.38 10.67 12.64
CA ARG A 572 -20.75 11.02 12.33
C ARG A 572 -21.56 11.38 13.58
N HIS A 573 -21.34 10.71 14.70
CA HIS A 573 -22.25 10.81 15.85
C HIS A 573 -21.62 11.40 17.12
N SER A 574 -20.30 11.38 17.28
CA SER A 574 -19.68 11.57 18.59
C SER A 574 -18.36 12.32 18.60
N PHE A 575 -17.71 12.61 17.48
CA PHE A 575 -16.30 13.08 17.46
C PHE A 575 -16.06 14.56 17.80
N LEU A 576 -16.78 15.05 18.81
CA LEU A 576 -16.64 16.38 19.35
C LEU A 576 -15.29 16.55 20.03
N GLN A 577 -14.65 17.68 19.75
CA GLN A 577 -13.45 18.08 20.48
C GLN A 577 -13.87 18.66 21.83
N VAL A 578 -13.18 18.28 22.89
CA VAL A 578 -13.43 18.75 24.25
C VAL A 578 -12.11 19.14 24.88
N GLU A 579 -12.05 20.38 25.37
CA GLU A 579 -10.94 20.82 26.21
C GLU A 579 -11.26 20.51 27.67
N ILE A 580 -10.34 19.82 28.34
CA ILE A 580 -10.47 19.49 29.76
C ILE A 580 -9.33 20.18 30.51
N PRO A 581 -9.63 21.08 31.47
CA PRO A 581 -8.61 21.64 32.35
C PRO A 581 -8.06 20.55 33.27
N LEU A 582 -6.81 20.14 33.03
CA LEU A 582 -6.14 19.06 33.76
C LEU A 582 -4.95 19.58 34.56
N LYS A 583 -4.70 18.96 35.72
CA LYS A 583 -3.46 19.12 36.49
C LYS A 583 -2.68 17.81 36.47
N PHE A 584 -1.73 17.74 35.56
CA PHE A 584 -0.77 16.64 35.48
C PHE A 584 0.53 16.97 36.22
N ASP A 585 1.07 15.97 36.90
CA ASP A 585 2.45 15.97 37.38
C ASP A 585 3.41 15.44 36.31
N ILE A 586 4.71 15.44 36.61
CA ILE A 586 5.73 14.92 35.66
C ILE A 586 5.48 13.46 35.30
N ARG A 587 5.03 12.63 36.26
CA ARG A 587 4.78 11.21 36.00
C ARG A 587 3.62 11.05 35.03
N ASP A 588 2.54 11.79 35.24
CA ASP A 588 1.39 11.79 34.33
C ASP A 588 1.84 12.12 32.90
N ILE A 589 2.62 13.19 32.70
CA ILE A 589 3.16 13.59 31.38
C ILE A 589 4.04 12.50 30.76
N LEU A 590 4.92 11.87 31.55
CA LEU A 590 5.82 10.82 31.06
C LEU A 590 5.09 9.51 30.72
N THR A 591 3.97 9.24 31.37
CA THR A 591 3.15 8.05 31.13
C THR A 591 1.96 8.31 30.20
N PHE A 592 1.73 9.56 29.81
CA PHE A 592 0.65 9.94 28.90
C PHE A 592 0.91 9.34 27.53
N ARG A 593 -0.09 8.63 27.03
CA ARG A 593 -0.05 7.91 25.75
C ARG A 593 -1.23 8.29 24.89
N PHE A 594 -0.97 8.55 23.62
CA PHE A 594 -1.98 8.97 22.63
C PHE A 594 -2.80 7.81 22.06
N ASP A 595 -2.31 6.58 22.25
CA ASP A 595 -2.96 5.33 21.88
C ASP A 595 -3.81 4.71 23.02
N ASN A 596 -3.96 5.41 24.15
CA ASN A 596 -4.84 5.02 25.25
C ASN A 596 -6.21 5.70 25.15
N ILE A 597 -7.25 5.00 25.60
CA ILE A 597 -8.57 5.60 25.83
C ILE A 597 -8.66 6.12 27.26
N TYR A 598 -9.03 7.38 27.39
CA TYR A 598 -9.30 8.02 28.67
C TYR A 598 -10.81 8.05 28.93
N ILE A 599 -11.20 8.17 30.19
CA ILE A 599 -12.60 8.37 30.56
C ILE A 599 -12.73 9.56 31.49
N TYR A 600 -13.73 10.38 31.22
CA TYR A 600 -14.05 11.54 32.04
C TYR A 600 -15.58 11.66 32.12
N LYS A 601 -16.14 11.71 33.34
CA LYS A 601 -17.60 11.75 33.57
C LYS A 601 -18.38 10.69 32.77
N GLY A 602 -17.80 9.49 32.63
CA GLY A 602 -18.41 8.39 31.90
C GLY A 602 -18.37 8.50 30.37
N GLN A 603 -17.67 9.50 29.81
CA GLN A 603 -17.43 9.64 28.38
C GLN A 603 -16.04 9.12 27.99
N PRO A 604 -15.93 8.16 27.05
CA PRO A 604 -14.66 7.72 26.51
C PRO A 604 -14.08 8.77 25.56
N LEU A 605 -12.76 8.96 25.66
CA LEU A 605 -12.02 10.04 25.05
C LEU A 605 -10.72 9.53 24.41
N ILE A 606 -10.44 9.98 23.19
CA ILE A 606 -9.12 9.87 22.57
C ILE A 606 -8.40 11.20 22.73
N PRO A 607 -7.15 11.23 23.21
CA PRO A 607 -6.39 12.47 23.30
C PRO A 607 -6.06 12.99 21.90
N GLU A 608 -6.25 14.27 21.66
CA GLU A 608 -5.91 14.94 20.41
C GLU A 608 -4.61 15.70 20.53
N LYS A 609 -4.50 16.49 21.59
CA LYS A 609 -3.37 17.39 21.82
C LYS A 609 -3.15 17.61 23.30
N LEU A 610 -1.90 17.69 23.71
CA LEU A 610 -1.50 18.07 25.06
C LEU A 610 -0.45 19.16 25.00
N GLU A 611 -0.77 20.32 25.57
CA GLU A 611 0.14 21.46 25.68
C GLU A 611 0.53 21.69 27.13
N PHE A 612 1.82 21.81 27.39
CA PHE A 612 2.33 22.08 28.73
C PHE A 612 3.58 22.96 28.70
N GLU A 613 3.79 23.69 29.79
CA GLU A 613 4.96 24.51 30.04
C GLU A 613 5.88 23.82 31.05
N ILE A 614 7.17 23.82 30.73
CA ILE A 614 8.24 23.53 31.68
C ILE A 614 8.75 24.86 32.22
N GLU A 615 8.55 25.08 33.51
CA GLU A 615 8.97 26.27 34.24
C GLU A 615 10.32 26.08 34.96
N LYS A 616 10.80 27.15 35.59
CA LYS A 616 11.93 27.10 36.53
C LYS A 616 11.64 26.12 37.67
N ASP A 617 12.69 25.52 38.23
CA ASP A 617 12.63 24.44 39.24
C ASP A 617 11.96 23.13 38.77
N ASN A 618 11.87 22.92 37.44
CA ASN A 618 11.32 21.71 36.83
C ASN A 618 9.82 21.49 37.15
N LYS A 619 9.08 22.57 37.40
CA LYS A 619 7.61 22.49 37.52
C LYS A 619 6.99 22.37 36.15
N ILE A 620 5.98 21.51 36.03
CA ILE A 620 5.16 21.40 34.83
C ILE A 620 3.80 22.02 35.09
N LYS A 621 3.33 22.79 34.11
CA LYS A 621 1.97 23.33 34.08
C LYS A 621 1.32 22.95 32.76
N VAL A 622 0.22 22.19 32.83
CA VAL A 622 -0.61 21.92 31.65
C VAL A 622 -1.31 23.23 31.26
N ILE A 623 -1.23 23.56 29.97
CA ILE A 623 -1.84 24.75 29.37
C ILE A 623 -3.18 24.38 28.73
N SER A 624 -3.19 23.31 27.95
CA SER A 624 -4.39 22.82 27.27
C SER A 624 -4.31 21.31 27.10
N ALA A 625 -5.44 20.62 27.25
CA ALA A 625 -5.57 19.21 26.94
C ALA A 625 -6.85 18.99 26.14
N LEU A 626 -6.70 18.67 24.86
CA LEU A 626 -7.79 18.44 23.94
C LEU A 626 -8.00 16.94 23.73
N PHE A 627 -9.26 16.55 23.72
CA PHE A 627 -9.70 15.19 23.50
C PHE A 627 -10.84 15.14 22.48
N ARG A 628 -11.05 13.98 21.86
CA ARG A 628 -12.20 13.67 21.01
C ARG A 628 -13.08 12.65 21.71
N THR A 629 -14.38 12.90 21.77
CA THR A 629 -15.35 11.92 22.25
C THR A 629 -15.56 10.79 21.24
N ILE A 630 -15.75 9.57 21.73
CA ILE A 630 -15.86 8.37 20.88
C ILE A 630 -17.02 7.44 21.26
N ARG A 631 -17.95 7.90 22.11
CA ARG A 631 -19.11 7.08 22.47
C ARG A 631 -20.04 6.97 21.27
N LEU A 632 -20.23 5.75 20.77
CA LEU A 632 -21.29 5.47 19.80
C LEU A 632 -22.65 5.69 20.48
N TYR A 633 -23.41 6.66 19.99
CA TYR A 633 -24.80 6.86 20.38
C TYR A 633 -25.69 6.04 19.44
N LEU A 634 -26.74 5.43 19.98
CA LEU A 634 -27.79 4.86 19.13
C LEU A 634 -28.61 6.03 18.56
N ASP A 635 -28.92 6.01 17.27
CA ASP A 635 -29.87 6.95 16.68
C ASP A 635 -31.21 6.80 17.42
N GLY A 636 -31.67 7.90 18.03
CA GLY A 636 -32.89 7.97 18.84
C GLY A 636 -34.12 8.29 18.04
#